data_AF-A0AAN8GDW5-F1
#
_entry.id   AF-A0AAN8GDW5-F1
#
_cell.length_a   1.000
_cell.length_b   1.000
_cell.length_c   1.000
_cell.angle_alpha   90.00
_cell.angle_beta   90.00
_cell.angle_gamma   90.00
#
_symmetry.space_group_name_H-M   'P 1'
#
loop_
_entity.id
_entity.type
_entity.pdbx_description
1 polymer ?
#
loop_
_entity_poly.entity_id
_entity_poly.type
_entity_poly.pdbx_seq_one_letter_code
_entity_poly.pdbx_strand_id
1 'polypeptide(L)'
;MSFHQGPNNVNSYSLQTTSTTSNGVRETGLIDKLQHSYGFINCCDREARLFFHFSEYNGNLDTMKTGDAVEFQMSYDRRTGKPIAIAVVKVDQSMISTETVNGEKCNGIIVQEAKPTKAKNGTVQNGQDTMGRVTYEHSGECFFLPYTVDDICDSLIKLKAGDHVHFTIATDKRTGQVRARQLDLVESPTNKKQQGVVCSMKESFGFIERSDVVREIFFHYSEFNGNINDLILGDDVDFCVQNRNGKEVAIEVSRLPEGTVIFEDVSVNRIKGKVLKELKNPNNRRLSDPLGGRLIYETPKGTMEVPYGDKDQVGEYTLMQGDFVEFNVATDRRDKLQRATNISLLEETFQKVGEQRESGLVASLKEGYGFIQCVDRDVRMFFHYSELLDPTHVIKVQDDMEFTVIQDPSSPNRHIAIRIKPLIKGSVSLLTIHPQKYIGTVEKEPSTHKTQSKSKDSENGSIVYDYDGAIQKIYYSSKDVLDAKNSPRYGDKVEFSIAEQKRNGVKVAIDVRVVLRNITGRCQGFIATLKDNYGFIENAEHDKEVFFHYSSYDGDIGELELGDEVEYVLARKSSKLSAENIYKLNKGTVAPVEIQRELGQLQGRIIRPMRIVNPDQDEYSGLVQVGEELNNEAICYPYGITSLADKRDFLQKGDLVKFQVAAVKDCGKLRAVNIAASRKYIRATVDSVKGQFGFINYEVEDGKKLFFHMTEVHDGAGITPGNEVEFVVVQNQRNGKYSACSLRKITESRRPERLISRLKSMSDESAPRIVVIRQPKGPDDTSKGFCMPRPIWKAPT
;
A
#
# COMPACT_ATOMS: atom_id res chain seq x y z
N MET A 1 53.03 -37.04 75.46
CA MET A 1 52.34 -37.83 74.41
C MET A 1 52.31 -36.99 73.15
N SER A 2 52.80 -37.37 71.98
CA SER A 2 53.67 -38.46 71.57
C SER A 2 54.30 -37.98 70.25
N PHE A 3 55.63 -37.94 70.22
CA PHE A 3 56.44 -37.96 69.01
C PHE A 3 56.22 -39.29 68.27
N HIS A 4 56.45 -39.34 66.95
CA HIS A 4 57.03 -40.47 66.17
C HIS A 4 57.32 -39.94 64.75
N GLN A 5 58.58 -39.64 64.40
CA GLN A 5 59.63 -40.52 63.88
C GLN A 5 59.50 -40.82 62.37
N GLY A 6 60.34 -40.14 61.58
CA GLY A 6 60.73 -40.60 60.23
C GLY A 6 61.92 -41.56 60.32
N PRO A 7 62.16 -42.41 59.31
CA PRO A 7 63.33 -43.27 59.30
C PRO A 7 64.51 -42.63 58.56
N ASN A 8 65.65 -42.67 59.23
CA ASN A 8 66.98 -42.36 58.71
C ASN A 8 67.40 -43.35 57.63
N ASN A 9 67.96 -42.82 56.54
CA ASN A 9 68.67 -43.58 55.52
C ASN A 9 70.12 -43.80 56.00
N VAL A 10 70.53 -45.06 56.14
CA VAL A 10 71.88 -45.46 56.54
C VAL A 10 72.69 -45.80 55.28
N ASN A 11 73.81 -45.09 55.11
CA ASN A 11 74.87 -45.39 54.15
C ASN A 11 75.43 -46.81 54.38
N SER A 12 75.47 -47.63 53.34
CA SER A 12 76.37 -48.76 53.23
C SER A 12 77.25 -48.62 51.98
N TYR A 13 78.50 -48.24 52.23
CA TYR A 13 79.59 -48.45 51.29
C TYR A 13 79.80 -49.96 51.12
N SER A 14 79.81 -50.44 49.88
CA SER A 14 80.43 -51.73 49.53
C SER A 14 81.52 -51.50 48.50
N LEU A 15 82.70 -52.01 48.86
CA LEU A 15 83.96 -51.84 48.15
C LEU A 15 83.96 -52.56 46.80
N GLN A 16 84.60 -51.91 45.84
CA GLN A 16 85.16 -52.52 44.64
C GLN A 16 86.11 -53.66 45.01
N THR A 17 85.88 -54.83 44.43
CA THR A 17 86.92 -55.83 44.20
C THR A 17 87.10 -56.00 42.69
N THR A 18 88.30 -55.65 42.25
CA THR A 18 88.84 -55.93 40.92
C THR A 18 89.07 -57.42 40.76
N SER A 19 88.46 -58.02 39.72
CA SER A 19 88.89 -59.30 39.18
C SER A 19 88.93 -59.22 37.65
N THR A 20 90.14 -59.40 37.13
CA THR A 20 90.46 -59.61 35.73
C THR A 20 89.93 -60.97 35.26
N THR A 21 88.88 -60.95 34.44
CA THR A 21 88.46 -62.07 33.57
C THR A 21 87.83 -61.51 32.30
N SER A 22 88.67 -61.14 31.32
CA SER A 22 88.21 -61.10 29.93
C SER A 22 88.07 -62.55 29.45
N ASN A 23 86.84 -63.07 29.38
CA ASN A 23 86.40 -64.06 28.39
C ASN A 23 84.96 -64.51 28.70
N GLY A 24 83.99 -63.91 28.00
CA GLY A 24 82.59 -64.34 28.06
C GLY A 24 81.57 -63.33 27.50
N VAL A 25 81.97 -62.07 27.26
CA VAL A 25 81.06 -61.08 26.67
C VAL A 25 80.98 -61.30 25.17
N ARG A 26 79.78 -61.69 24.70
CA ARG A 26 79.45 -61.72 23.28
C ARG A 26 79.12 -60.29 22.85
N GLU A 27 79.73 -59.85 21.76
CA GLU A 27 79.51 -58.56 21.12
C GLU A 27 78.61 -58.73 19.89
N THR A 28 77.86 -57.68 19.54
CA THR A 28 77.07 -57.67 18.32
C THR A 28 77.76 -56.83 17.23
N GLY A 29 77.53 -57.21 15.98
CA GLY A 29 78.10 -56.54 14.83
C GLY A 29 77.35 -56.87 13.54
N LEU A 30 77.68 -56.14 12.49
CA LEU A 30 77.14 -56.37 11.15
C LEU A 30 78.23 -56.93 10.25
N ILE A 31 77.89 -57.90 9.41
CA ILE A 31 78.82 -58.43 8.41
C ILE A 31 79.12 -57.33 7.38
N ASP A 32 80.33 -56.78 7.43
CA ASP A 32 80.77 -55.72 6.53
C ASP A 32 81.17 -56.29 5.16
N LYS A 33 81.93 -57.39 5.17
CA LYS A 33 82.43 -58.00 3.93
C LYS A 33 82.65 -59.51 4.07
N LEU A 34 82.32 -60.26 3.01
CA LEU A 34 82.57 -61.70 2.90
C LEU A 34 83.53 -62.00 1.74
N GLN A 35 84.40 -62.98 1.94
CA GLN A 35 85.35 -63.53 0.97
C GLN A 35 85.22 -65.05 0.93
N HIS A 36 85.98 -65.73 0.05
CA HIS A 36 85.85 -67.17 -0.19
C HIS A 36 86.08 -68.09 1.04
N SER A 37 86.80 -67.63 2.08
CA SER A 37 87.12 -68.42 3.27
C SER A 37 87.05 -67.66 4.61
N TYR A 38 86.74 -66.35 4.56
CA TYR A 38 86.74 -65.47 5.73
C TYR A 38 85.85 -64.25 5.51
N GLY A 39 85.58 -63.49 6.57
CA GLY A 39 84.82 -62.25 6.51
C GLY A 39 85.30 -61.19 7.51
N PHE A 40 84.66 -60.03 7.46
CA PHE A 40 84.84 -58.92 8.39
C PHE A 40 83.52 -58.51 9.02
N ILE A 41 83.55 -58.27 10.33
CA ILE A 41 82.41 -57.80 11.13
C ILE A 41 82.73 -56.37 11.60
N ASN A 42 81.79 -55.46 11.41
CA ASN A 42 81.84 -54.13 12.00
C ASN A 42 81.10 -54.16 13.34
N CYS A 43 81.78 -53.85 14.44
CA CYS A 43 81.21 -53.87 15.78
C CYS A 43 80.10 -52.80 15.94
N CYS A 44 79.01 -53.14 16.62
CA CYS A 44 77.91 -52.20 16.88
C CYS A 44 78.19 -51.25 18.06
N ASP A 45 78.89 -51.74 19.09
CA ASP A 45 79.12 -50.99 20.33
C ASP A 45 80.45 -50.21 20.34
N ARG A 46 81.28 -50.33 19.30
CA ARG A 46 82.57 -49.63 19.19
C ARG A 46 83.04 -49.53 17.75
N GLU A 47 83.91 -48.57 17.48
CA GLU A 47 84.50 -48.34 16.15
C GLU A 47 85.65 -49.33 15.86
N ALA A 48 85.31 -50.61 15.69
CA ALA A 48 86.26 -51.68 15.41
C ALA A 48 85.74 -52.59 14.29
N ARG A 49 86.66 -52.99 13.41
CA ARG A 49 86.40 -53.92 12.30
C ARG A 49 87.22 -55.19 12.50
N LEU A 50 86.53 -56.29 12.79
CA LEU A 50 87.16 -57.54 13.19
C LEU A 50 87.14 -58.55 12.05
N PHE A 51 88.25 -59.28 11.89
CA PHE A 51 88.35 -60.40 10.97
C PHE A 51 87.79 -61.67 11.63
N PHE A 52 87.08 -62.50 10.89
CA PHE A 52 86.72 -63.86 11.32
C PHE A 52 86.95 -64.86 10.17
N HIS A 53 87.34 -66.08 10.52
CA HIS A 53 87.43 -67.18 9.57
C HIS A 53 86.10 -67.95 9.54
N PHE A 54 85.71 -68.53 8.40
CA PHE A 54 84.42 -69.25 8.30
C PHE A 54 84.30 -70.45 9.24
N SER A 55 85.41 -71.03 9.67
CA SER A 55 85.42 -72.07 10.72
C SER A 55 84.89 -71.60 12.07
N GLU A 56 84.92 -70.28 12.32
CA GLU A 56 84.43 -69.67 13.54
C GLU A 56 82.96 -69.26 13.44
N TYR A 57 82.31 -69.49 12.29
CA TYR A 57 80.88 -69.23 12.13
C TYR A 57 80.06 -70.49 12.45
N ASN A 58 79.26 -70.38 13.50
CA ASN A 58 78.37 -71.42 13.99
C ASN A 58 76.98 -71.27 13.35
N GLY A 59 76.89 -71.52 12.05
CA GLY A 59 75.65 -71.46 11.27
C GLY A 59 75.83 -71.95 9.84
N ASN A 60 74.76 -71.89 9.04
CA ASN A 60 74.86 -72.24 7.61
C ASN A 60 75.49 -71.09 6.81
N LEU A 61 76.65 -71.33 6.21
CA LEU A 61 77.39 -70.33 5.42
C LEU A 61 76.63 -69.88 4.16
N ASP A 62 75.77 -70.72 3.59
CA ASP A 62 74.99 -70.40 2.39
C ASP A 62 73.95 -69.30 2.62
N THR A 63 73.56 -69.06 3.88
CA THR A 63 72.56 -68.06 4.26
C THR A 63 73.17 -66.77 4.81
N MET A 64 74.50 -66.66 4.82
CA MET A 64 75.23 -65.48 5.29
C MET A 64 75.42 -64.45 4.17
N LYS A 65 75.11 -63.19 4.44
CA LYS A 65 75.24 -62.06 3.52
C LYS A 65 75.86 -60.84 4.20
N THR A 66 76.45 -59.95 3.40
CA THR A 66 76.84 -58.62 3.90
C THR A 66 75.62 -57.85 4.38
N GLY A 67 75.72 -57.25 5.57
CA GLY A 67 74.64 -56.58 6.28
C GLY A 67 73.95 -57.44 7.34
N ASP A 68 74.20 -58.76 7.37
CA ASP A 68 73.60 -59.64 8.38
C ASP A 68 74.08 -59.29 9.79
N ALA A 69 73.11 -59.28 10.71
CA ALA A 69 73.28 -59.17 12.15
C ALA A 69 73.96 -60.42 12.71
N VAL A 70 75.10 -60.24 13.38
CA VAL A 70 75.84 -61.33 14.01
C VAL A 70 76.26 -61.01 15.42
N GLU A 71 76.35 -62.05 16.24
CA GLU A 71 76.89 -62.00 17.58
C GLU A 71 78.14 -62.86 17.64
N PHE A 72 79.24 -62.34 18.20
CA PHE A 72 80.55 -62.97 18.19
C PHE A 72 81.29 -62.71 19.50
N GLN A 73 82.34 -63.49 19.76
CA GLN A 73 83.27 -63.20 20.86
C GLN A 73 84.59 -62.70 20.30
N MET A 74 85.15 -61.64 20.88
CA MET A 74 86.49 -61.19 20.49
C MET A 74 87.57 -62.09 21.11
N SER A 75 88.54 -62.48 20.30
CA SER A 75 89.77 -63.15 20.71
C SER A 75 90.96 -62.54 19.96
N TYR A 76 92.17 -63.05 20.18
CA TYR A 76 93.39 -62.59 19.51
C TYR A 76 94.03 -63.75 18.76
N ASP A 77 94.40 -63.52 17.50
CA ASP A 77 95.15 -64.50 16.70
C ASP A 77 96.50 -64.78 17.38
N ARG A 78 96.72 -66.03 17.80
CA ARG A 78 97.93 -66.45 18.54
C ARG A 78 99.23 -66.25 17.75
N ARG A 79 99.17 -66.14 16.42
CA ARG A 79 100.35 -65.95 15.57
C ARG A 79 100.65 -64.47 15.31
N THR A 80 99.63 -63.63 15.18
CA THR A 80 99.80 -62.23 14.76
C THR A 80 99.45 -61.20 15.83
N GLY A 81 98.83 -61.61 16.94
CA GLY A 81 98.35 -60.75 18.01
C GLY A 81 97.18 -59.84 17.61
N LYS A 82 96.63 -59.98 16.39
CA LYS A 82 95.53 -59.13 15.91
C LYS A 82 94.19 -59.59 16.50
N PRO A 83 93.29 -58.65 16.85
CA PRO A 83 91.97 -59.00 17.33
C PRO A 83 91.14 -59.63 16.20
N ILE A 84 90.54 -60.77 16.50
CA ILE A 84 89.68 -61.55 15.61
C ILE A 84 88.35 -61.85 16.29
N ALA A 85 87.30 -62.05 15.51
CA ALA A 85 86.03 -62.54 16.00
C ALA A 85 85.97 -64.07 15.88
N ILE A 86 85.55 -64.72 16.97
CA ILE A 86 85.37 -66.16 17.10
C ILE A 86 83.93 -66.49 17.53
N ALA A 87 83.49 -67.73 17.33
CA ALA A 87 82.15 -68.21 17.70
C ALA A 87 80.99 -67.29 17.20
N VAL A 88 81.11 -66.85 15.95
CA VAL A 88 80.18 -65.95 15.25
C VAL A 88 78.87 -66.70 14.99
N VAL A 89 77.74 -66.12 15.35
CA VAL A 89 76.39 -66.68 15.13
C VAL A 89 75.51 -65.61 14.50
N LYS A 90 74.65 -65.97 13.54
CA LYS A 90 73.66 -65.06 12.98
C LYS A 90 72.52 -64.84 13.97
N VAL A 91 72.18 -63.58 14.20
CA VAL A 91 71.08 -63.16 15.10
C VAL A 91 70.04 -62.36 14.33
N ASP A 92 68.88 -62.14 14.94
CA ASP A 92 67.83 -61.30 14.36
C ASP A 92 68.28 -59.83 14.35
N GLN A 93 68.01 -59.12 13.25
CA GLN A 93 68.35 -57.70 13.09
C GLN A 93 67.74 -56.83 14.19
N SER A 94 66.57 -57.22 14.73
CA SER A 94 65.87 -56.50 15.82
C SER A 94 66.57 -56.60 17.17
N MET A 95 67.51 -57.55 17.36
CA MET A 95 68.32 -57.65 18.58
C MET A 95 69.53 -56.71 18.58
N ILE A 96 69.80 -56.04 17.45
CA ILE A 96 70.88 -55.05 17.34
C ILE A 96 70.32 -53.66 17.59
N SER A 97 70.42 -53.20 18.84
CA SER A 97 70.13 -51.82 19.21
C SER A 97 71.42 -51.02 19.25
N THR A 98 71.61 -50.10 18.29
CA THR A 98 72.73 -49.13 18.29
C THR A 98 72.56 -48.04 19.36
N GLU A 99 71.41 -47.99 20.03
CA GLU A 99 71.07 -46.98 21.03
C GLU A 99 70.56 -47.63 22.32
N THR A 100 70.76 -46.93 23.42
CA THR A 100 70.17 -47.24 24.73
C THR A 100 69.09 -46.20 24.98
N VAL A 101 67.82 -46.63 25.00
CA VAL A 101 66.67 -45.76 25.31
C VAL A 101 66.45 -45.76 26.82
N ASN A 102 66.51 -44.59 27.45
CA ASN A 102 66.05 -44.42 28.82
C ASN A 102 64.52 -44.51 28.83
N GLY A 103 63.95 -45.46 29.57
CA GLY A 103 62.51 -45.73 29.60
C GLY A 103 61.67 -44.65 30.31
N GLU A 104 62.32 -43.66 30.91
CA GLU A 104 61.66 -42.53 31.56
C GLU A 104 61.14 -41.52 30.51
N LYS A 105 59.86 -41.18 30.62
CA LYS A 105 59.25 -40.11 29.82
C LYS A 105 59.64 -38.75 30.40
N CYS A 106 60.30 -37.92 29.60
CA CYS A 106 60.63 -36.55 29.90
C CYS A 106 59.57 -35.60 29.32
N ASN A 107 59.33 -34.50 30.03
CA ASN A 107 58.50 -33.40 29.54
C ASN A 107 59.38 -32.35 28.87
N GLY A 108 58.91 -31.78 27.77
CA GLY A 108 59.65 -30.76 27.06
C GLY A 108 58.82 -29.81 26.21
N ILE A 109 59.50 -28.80 25.68
CA ILE A 109 58.91 -27.79 24.79
C ILE A 109 59.67 -27.82 23.47
N ILE A 110 58.94 -27.82 22.35
CA ILE A 110 59.55 -27.73 21.03
C ILE A 110 60.07 -26.32 20.80
N VAL A 111 61.36 -26.19 20.51
CA VAL A 111 61.99 -24.88 20.23
C VAL A 111 62.40 -24.73 18.77
N GLN A 112 62.55 -25.83 18.04
CA GLN A 112 62.84 -25.84 16.60
C GLN A 112 62.13 -27.01 15.93
N GLU A 113 61.42 -26.73 14.83
CA GLU A 113 60.66 -27.73 14.08
C GLU A 113 61.58 -28.60 13.21
N ALA A 114 61.31 -29.91 13.18
CA ALA A 114 62.01 -30.85 12.29
C ALA A 114 61.53 -30.71 10.84
N LYS A 115 62.44 -30.79 9.87
CA LYS A 115 62.13 -30.70 8.44
C LYS A 115 62.32 -32.07 7.76
N PRO A 116 61.42 -32.49 6.85
CA PRO A 116 61.59 -33.74 6.12
C PRO A 116 62.80 -33.66 5.17
N THR A 117 63.74 -34.58 5.31
CA THR A 117 64.90 -34.74 4.41
C THR A 117 64.45 -35.24 3.05
N LYS A 118 64.52 -34.40 2.00
CA LYS A 118 64.35 -34.85 0.60
C LYS A 118 65.70 -35.27 0.04
N ALA A 119 65.88 -36.54 -0.30
CA ALA A 119 67.07 -37.01 -1.01
C ALA A 119 67.06 -36.48 -2.46
N LYS A 120 67.92 -35.52 -2.77
CA LYS A 120 68.35 -35.19 -4.13
C LYS A 120 69.86 -35.36 -4.22
N ASN A 121 70.27 -36.29 -5.09
CA ASN A 121 71.63 -36.49 -5.61
C ASN A 121 72.78 -36.50 -4.59
N GLY A 122 73.05 -37.66 -4.00
CA GLY A 122 74.41 -38.22 -3.89
C GLY A 122 75.52 -37.49 -3.11
N THR A 123 75.27 -36.36 -2.46
CA THR A 123 76.26 -35.67 -1.60
C THR A 123 75.64 -35.31 -0.25
N VAL A 124 76.17 -35.89 0.82
CA VAL A 124 75.72 -35.72 2.21
C VAL A 124 76.08 -34.30 2.66
N GLN A 125 75.10 -33.40 2.77
CA GLN A 125 75.24 -32.16 3.54
C GLN A 125 75.09 -32.48 5.04
N ASN A 126 75.91 -31.85 5.88
CA ASN A 126 75.96 -32.05 7.33
C ASN A 126 74.55 -32.02 7.96
N GLY A 127 74.15 -33.13 8.59
CA GLY A 127 72.79 -33.41 9.06
C GLY A 127 72.30 -32.65 10.31
N GLN A 128 72.75 -31.42 10.54
CA GLN A 128 72.26 -30.59 11.66
C GLN A 128 71.11 -29.65 11.28
N ASP A 129 70.95 -29.26 10.01
CA ASP A 129 69.95 -28.25 9.60
C ASP A 129 68.53 -28.80 9.36
N THR A 130 68.36 -30.13 9.40
CA THR A 130 67.07 -30.80 9.18
C THR A 130 66.44 -31.33 10.46
N MET A 131 67.17 -31.31 11.57
CA MET A 131 66.72 -31.79 12.87
C MET A 131 65.97 -30.68 13.63
N GLY A 132 64.85 -31.05 14.25
CA GLY A 132 64.17 -30.22 15.23
C GLY A 132 64.88 -30.29 16.58
N ARG A 133 64.49 -29.42 17.51
CA ARG A 133 64.99 -29.40 18.90
C ARG A 133 63.85 -29.33 19.90
N VAL A 134 63.95 -30.17 20.92
CA VAL A 134 63.09 -30.17 22.11
C VAL A 134 63.93 -29.82 23.33
N THR A 135 63.39 -29.00 24.23
CA THR A 135 64.01 -28.70 25.52
C THR A 135 63.46 -29.58 26.61
N TYR A 136 64.27 -30.01 27.57
CA TYR A 136 63.79 -30.55 28.84
C TYR A 136 64.61 -30.03 30.01
N GLU A 137 64.01 -30.02 31.18
CA GLU A 137 64.67 -29.60 32.41
C GLU A 137 65.07 -30.83 33.22
N HIS A 138 66.32 -30.86 33.69
CA HIS A 138 66.80 -31.87 34.62
C HIS A 138 67.68 -31.18 35.66
N SER A 139 67.38 -31.39 36.94
CA SER A 139 68.14 -30.81 38.06
C SER A 139 68.30 -29.27 38.02
N GLY A 140 67.32 -28.55 37.45
CA GLY A 140 67.33 -27.09 37.34
C GLY A 140 68.09 -26.53 36.13
N GLU A 141 68.63 -27.40 35.27
CA GLU A 141 69.30 -27.03 34.03
C GLU A 141 68.45 -27.40 32.80
N CYS A 142 68.45 -26.55 31.79
CA CYS A 142 67.70 -26.75 30.55
C CYS A 142 68.60 -27.33 29.46
N PHE A 143 68.23 -28.50 28.94
CA PHE A 143 68.96 -29.23 27.92
C PHE A 143 68.20 -29.24 26.60
N PHE A 144 68.93 -29.27 25.48
CA PHE A 144 68.37 -29.28 24.13
C PHE A 144 68.70 -30.61 23.45
N LEU A 145 67.68 -31.37 23.06
CA LEU A 145 67.85 -32.63 22.37
C LEU A 145 67.37 -32.52 20.91
N PRO A 146 68.16 -33.02 19.95
CA PRO A 146 67.74 -33.09 18.57
C PRO A 146 66.66 -34.18 18.39
N TYR A 147 65.74 -33.96 17.46
CA TYR A 147 64.78 -34.95 16.99
C TYR A 147 64.51 -34.78 15.48
N THR A 148 63.95 -35.79 14.85
CA THR A 148 63.59 -35.86 13.43
C THR A 148 62.10 -36.14 13.28
N VAL A 149 61.57 -36.01 12.05
CA VAL A 149 60.15 -36.29 11.77
C VAL A 149 59.78 -37.75 12.10
N ASP A 150 60.73 -38.67 11.93
CA ASP A 150 60.54 -40.09 12.24
C ASP A 150 60.52 -40.40 13.75
N ASP A 151 60.85 -39.41 14.59
CA ASP A 151 60.86 -39.54 16.05
C ASP A 151 59.50 -39.22 16.68
N ILE A 152 58.54 -38.73 15.89
CA ILE A 152 57.17 -38.39 16.32
C ILE A 152 56.30 -39.66 16.24
N CYS A 153 55.58 -39.99 17.32
CA CYS A 153 54.79 -41.23 17.41
C CYS A 153 53.65 -41.28 16.40
N ASP A 154 52.96 -40.15 16.18
CA ASP A 154 51.92 -40.03 15.17
C ASP A 154 52.42 -39.21 13.98
N SER A 155 52.68 -39.90 12.87
CA SER A 155 53.15 -39.31 11.61
C SER A 155 52.22 -38.24 11.01
N LEU A 156 50.96 -38.13 11.47
CA LEU A 156 50.02 -37.10 11.03
C LEU A 156 50.19 -35.78 11.79
N ILE A 157 50.81 -35.80 12.98
CA ILE A 157 50.97 -34.64 13.84
C ILE A 157 52.26 -33.90 13.48
N LYS A 158 52.14 -32.61 13.13
CA LYS A 158 53.29 -31.71 12.96
C LYS A 158 53.46 -30.86 14.21
N LEU A 159 54.53 -31.12 14.95
CA LEU A 159 54.90 -30.36 16.14
C LEU A 159 55.40 -28.95 15.75
N LYS A 160 54.91 -27.93 16.43
CA LYS A 160 55.26 -26.51 16.25
C LYS A 160 56.09 -25.99 17.42
N ALA A 161 56.85 -24.92 17.18
CA ALA A 161 57.57 -24.24 18.25
C ALA A 161 56.58 -23.74 19.34
N GLY A 162 56.83 -24.11 20.60
CA GLY A 162 55.97 -23.82 21.76
C GLY A 162 55.09 -24.97 22.22
N ASP A 163 54.98 -26.06 21.45
CA ASP A 163 54.19 -27.23 21.87
C ASP A 163 54.84 -27.98 23.04
N HIS A 164 54.04 -28.35 24.04
CA HIS A 164 54.46 -29.22 25.13
C HIS A 164 54.36 -30.68 24.70
N VAL A 165 55.46 -31.42 24.85
CA VAL A 165 55.59 -32.81 24.41
C VAL A 165 56.11 -33.72 25.53
N HIS A 166 55.69 -34.97 25.51
CA HIS A 166 56.38 -36.06 26.21
C HIS A 166 57.31 -36.75 25.22
N PHE A 167 58.50 -37.14 25.67
CA PHE A 167 59.44 -37.88 24.83
C PHE A 167 60.37 -38.75 25.70
N THR A 168 61.08 -39.70 25.09
CA THR A 168 62.10 -40.52 25.76
C THR A 168 63.49 -40.13 25.28
N ILE A 169 64.48 -40.24 26.17
CA ILE A 169 65.87 -39.90 25.86
C ILE A 169 66.59 -41.15 25.35
N ALA A 170 67.14 -41.09 24.15
CA ALA A 170 67.94 -42.18 23.57
C ALA A 170 69.40 -41.76 23.40
N THR A 171 70.33 -42.63 23.81
CA THR A 171 71.78 -42.42 23.68
C THR A 171 72.38 -43.40 22.69
N ASP A 172 73.02 -42.90 21.63
CA ASP A 172 73.75 -43.71 20.66
C ASP A 172 74.99 -44.34 21.33
N LYS A 173 75.11 -45.67 21.30
CA LYS A 173 76.16 -46.42 22.00
C LYS A 173 77.56 -46.21 21.42
N ARG A 174 77.66 -45.84 20.13
CA ARG A 174 78.92 -45.68 19.40
C ARG A 174 79.49 -44.27 19.57
N THR A 175 78.62 -43.27 19.56
CA THR A 175 79.01 -41.85 19.57
C THR A 175 78.77 -41.16 20.90
N GLY A 176 77.97 -41.78 21.79
CA GLY A 176 77.52 -41.17 23.04
C GLY A 176 76.54 -40.01 22.84
N GLN A 177 76.08 -39.74 21.61
CA GLN A 177 75.16 -38.65 21.34
C GLN A 177 73.75 -38.97 21.85
N VAL A 178 73.12 -37.97 22.45
CA VAL A 178 71.80 -38.08 23.06
C VAL A 178 70.77 -37.38 22.18
N ARG A 179 69.60 -38.01 21.97
CA ARG A 179 68.49 -37.49 21.16
C ARG A 179 67.12 -37.79 21.77
N ALA A 180 66.11 -37.06 21.34
CA ALA A 180 64.73 -37.30 21.75
C ALA A 180 64.03 -38.28 20.79
N ARG A 181 63.30 -39.25 21.34
CA ARG A 181 62.55 -40.28 20.63
C ARG A 181 61.11 -40.34 21.16
N GLN A 182 60.19 -40.87 20.35
CA GLN A 182 58.79 -41.09 20.73
C GLN A 182 58.11 -39.81 21.24
N LEU A 183 58.17 -38.75 20.44
CA LEU A 183 57.55 -37.47 20.79
C LEU A 183 56.03 -37.57 20.66
N ASP A 184 55.34 -37.37 21.78
CA ASP A 184 53.87 -37.30 21.91
C ASP A 184 53.45 -35.88 22.30
N LEU A 185 52.51 -35.28 21.56
CA LEU A 185 51.96 -33.96 21.88
C LEU A 185 51.07 -34.03 23.13
N VAL A 186 51.29 -33.14 24.10
CA VAL A 186 50.57 -33.10 25.39
C VAL A 186 49.60 -31.94 25.43
N GLU A 187 50.11 -30.73 25.20
CA GLU A 187 49.35 -29.50 25.32
C GLU A 187 49.95 -28.48 24.35
N SER A 188 49.10 -27.82 23.56
CA SER A 188 49.52 -26.69 22.73
C SER A 188 49.04 -25.40 23.39
N PRO A 189 49.90 -24.39 23.63
CA PRO A 189 49.51 -23.12 24.26
C PRO A 189 48.39 -22.37 23.51
N THR A 190 48.13 -22.73 22.24
CA THR A 190 47.09 -22.13 21.40
C THR A 190 45.69 -22.70 21.61
N ASN A 191 45.48 -23.70 22.48
CA ASN A 191 44.20 -24.41 22.60
C ASN A 191 43.15 -23.82 23.55
N LYS A 192 43.33 -22.60 24.07
CA LYS A 192 42.21 -21.91 24.73
C LYS A 192 41.31 -21.29 23.66
N LYS A 193 40.34 -22.09 23.20
CA LYS A 193 39.23 -21.63 22.39
C LYS A 193 38.48 -20.53 23.13
N GLN A 194 38.52 -19.33 22.59
CA GLN A 194 37.72 -18.20 23.00
C GLN A 194 36.45 -18.17 22.18
N GLN A 195 35.45 -17.44 22.67
CA GLN A 195 34.18 -17.29 22.00
C GLN A 195 33.94 -15.82 21.66
N GLY A 196 33.06 -15.58 20.70
CA GLY A 196 32.69 -14.23 20.31
C GLY A 196 31.58 -14.24 19.28
N VAL A 197 31.19 -13.04 18.86
CA VAL A 197 30.14 -12.85 17.85
C VAL A 197 30.69 -12.05 16.69
N VAL A 198 30.38 -12.47 15.46
CA VAL A 198 30.82 -11.76 14.25
C VAL A 198 30.13 -10.39 14.17
N CYS A 199 30.87 -9.31 14.42
CA CYS A 199 30.32 -7.95 14.44
C CYS A 199 30.51 -7.20 13.11
N SER A 200 31.50 -7.59 12.29
CA SER A 200 31.76 -6.95 11.00
C SER A 200 32.36 -7.94 10.00
N MET A 201 31.90 -7.87 8.75
CA MET A 201 32.36 -8.67 7.62
C MET A 201 32.71 -7.72 6.46
N LYS A 202 33.87 -7.93 5.81
CA LYS A 202 34.33 -7.14 4.65
C LYS A 202 34.56 -8.04 3.44
N GLU A 203 35.45 -7.68 2.53
CA GLU A 203 35.65 -8.46 1.29
C GLU A 203 36.46 -9.75 1.50
N SER A 204 37.44 -9.76 2.42
CA SER A 204 38.32 -10.92 2.64
C SER A 204 38.63 -11.23 4.11
N PHE A 205 38.06 -10.45 5.03
CA PHE A 205 38.30 -10.55 6.46
C PHE A 205 37.10 -10.01 7.24
N GLY A 206 37.06 -10.32 8.54
CA GLY A 206 36.04 -9.83 9.44
C GLY A 206 36.61 -9.50 10.83
N PHE A 207 35.71 -9.05 11.70
CA PHE A 207 35.97 -8.79 13.10
C PHE A 207 34.98 -9.58 13.96
N ILE A 208 35.49 -10.14 15.05
CA ILE A 208 34.71 -10.86 16.06
C ILE A 208 34.78 -10.05 17.34
N GLU A 209 33.63 -9.72 17.91
CA GLU A 209 33.55 -9.16 19.26
C GLU A 209 33.83 -10.27 20.28
N ARG A 210 34.87 -10.11 21.09
CA ARG A 210 35.32 -11.15 22.01
C ARG A 210 34.46 -11.24 23.26
N SER A 211 34.16 -12.46 23.72
CA SER A 211 33.38 -12.68 24.95
C SER A 211 34.19 -12.52 26.24
N ASP A 212 35.53 -12.59 26.16
CA ASP A 212 36.44 -12.50 27.31
C ASP A 212 36.94 -11.08 27.59
N VAL A 213 36.93 -10.19 26.58
CA VAL A 213 37.38 -8.80 26.70
C VAL A 213 36.55 -7.90 25.80
N VAL A 214 36.31 -6.65 26.22
CA VAL A 214 35.53 -5.65 25.47
C VAL A 214 36.38 -5.07 24.32
N ARG A 215 36.77 -5.94 23.38
CA ARG A 215 37.55 -5.60 22.18
C ARG A 215 37.19 -6.54 21.03
N GLU A 216 37.28 -6.02 19.82
CA GLU A 216 37.17 -6.81 18.61
C GLU A 216 38.51 -7.46 18.26
N ILE A 217 38.46 -8.63 17.64
CA ILE A 217 39.61 -9.34 17.08
C ILE A 217 39.44 -9.56 15.59
N PHE A 218 40.52 -9.36 14.84
CA PHE A 218 40.57 -9.55 13.40
C PHE A 218 40.68 -11.03 13.06
N PHE A 219 39.97 -11.49 12.03
CA PHE A 219 40.18 -12.80 11.42
C PHE A 219 40.15 -12.69 9.88
N HIS A 220 40.95 -13.52 9.21
CA HIS A 220 40.91 -13.65 7.76
C HIS A 220 39.97 -14.78 7.36
N TYR A 221 39.29 -14.69 6.21
CA TYR A 221 38.33 -15.72 5.78
C TYR A 221 38.94 -17.11 5.59
N SER A 222 40.24 -17.18 5.31
CA SER A 222 40.97 -18.46 5.25
C SER A 222 41.11 -19.17 6.59
N GLU A 223 40.92 -18.46 7.71
CA GLU A 223 40.99 -19.01 9.05
C GLU A 223 39.64 -19.57 9.51
N PHE A 224 38.57 -19.44 8.71
CA PHE A 224 37.26 -20.01 9.01
C PHE A 224 37.17 -21.49 8.59
N ASN A 225 36.83 -22.33 9.55
CA ASN A 225 36.63 -23.77 9.41
C ASN A 225 35.23 -24.07 8.85
N GLY A 226 35.02 -23.71 7.58
CA GLY A 226 33.75 -23.91 6.88
C GLY A 226 33.67 -23.15 5.57
N ASN A 227 32.49 -23.09 4.97
CA ASN A 227 32.24 -22.22 3.83
C ASN A 227 31.94 -20.81 4.33
N ILE A 228 32.77 -19.84 3.96
CA ILE A 228 32.64 -18.46 4.44
C ILE A 228 31.30 -17.81 4.09
N ASN A 229 30.62 -18.27 3.04
CA ASN A 229 29.30 -17.77 2.65
C ASN A 229 28.20 -18.14 3.67
N ASP A 230 28.46 -19.12 4.53
CA ASP A 230 27.52 -19.57 5.56
C ASP A 230 27.68 -18.78 6.87
N LEU A 231 28.72 -17.94 6.97
CA LEU A 231 28.98 -17.08 8.13
C LEU A 231 28.37 -15.70 7.91
N ILE A 232 27.44 -15.30 8.77
CA ILE A 232 26.73 -14.02 8.70
C ILE A 232 27.01 -13.15 9.93
N LEU A 233 26.68 -11.86 9.83
CA LEU A 233 26.77 -10.93 10.97
C LEU A 233 25.84 -11.40 12.09
N GLY A 234 26.36 -11.42 13.32
CA GLY A 234 25.64 -11.91 14.49
C GLY A 234 25.83 -13.40 14.78
N ASP A 235 26.55 -14.16 13.95
CA ASP A 235 26.85 -15.55 14.26
C ASP A 235 27.80 -15.69 15.45
N ASP A 236 27.45 -16.61 16.34
CA ASP A 236 28.30 -17.06 17.44
C ASP A 236 29.45 -17.93 16.89
N VAL A 237 30.67 -17.67 17.34
CA VAL A 237 31.87 -18.39 16.89
C VAL A 237 32.81 -18.72 18.04
N ASP A 238 33.55 -19.83 17.92
CA ASP A 238 34.76 -20.10 18.70
C ASP A 238 36.00 -19.94 17.83
N PHE A 239 37.11 -19.53 18.45
CA PHE A 239 38.38 -19.29 17.77
C PHE A 239 39.55 -19.38 18.74
N CYS A 240 40.76 -19.57 18.21
CA CYS A 240 42.00 -19.49 18.97
C CYS A 240 42.66 -18.13 18.73
N VAL A 241 43.31 -17.55 19.74
CA VAL A 241 44.03 -16.27 19.60
C VAL A 241 45.51 -16.53 19.32
N GLN A 242 46.00 -15.97 18.23
CA GLN A 242 47.41 -15.99 17.87
C GLN A 242 47.96 -14.56 17.76
N ASN A 243 49.17 -14.33 18.27
CA ASN A 243 49.85 -13.04 18.09
C ASN A 243 50.68 -13.06 16.80
N ARG A 244 50.37 -12.18 15.84
CA ARG A 244 51.14 -11.99 14.59
C ARG A 244 51.60 -10.52 14.52
N ASN A 245 52.92 -10.30 14.49
CA ASN A 245 53.54 -8.96 14.41
C ASN A 245 53.05 -7.97 15.50
N GLY A 246 52.84 -8.46 16.73
CA GLY A 246 52.37 -7.63 17.85
C GLY A 246 50.87 -7.31 17.82
N LYS A 247 50.09 -7.97 16.96
CA LYS A 247 48.63 -7.89 16.91
C LYS A 247 48.01 -9.26 17.16
N GLU A 248 47.01 -9.30 18.04
CA GLU A 248 46.17 -10.49 18.24
C GLU A 248 45.24 -10.67 17.04
N VAL A 249 45.24 -11.88 16.48
CA VAL A 249 44.36 -12.32 15.40
C VAL A 249 43.68 -13.63 15.78
N ALA A 250 42.44 -13.81 15.36
CA ALA A 250 41.70 -15.04 15.53
C ALA A 250 42.04 -16.02 14.41
N ILE A 251 42.34 -17.26 14.80
CA ILE A 251 42.63 -18.39 13.92
C ILE A 251 41.70 -19.55 14.25
N GLU A 252 41.54 -20.50 13.32
CA GLU A 252 40.70 -21.70 13.50
C GLU A 252 39.26 -21.36 13.92
N VAL A 253 38.67 -20.35 13.28
CA VAL A 253 37.33 -19.84 13.59
C VAL A 253 36.29 -20.88 13.17
N SER A 254 35.42 -21.32 14.07
CA SER A 254 34.29 -22.19 13.77
C SER A 254 32.97 -21.62 14.29
N ARG A 255 31.88 -21.93 13.59
CA ARG A 255 30.53 -21.47 13.96
C ARG A 255 30.00 -22.29 15.14
N LEU A 256 29.39 -21.61 16.10
CA LEU A 256 28.68 -22.18 17.23
C LEU A 256 27.16 -22.08 17.03
N PRO A 257 26.36 -22.87 17.77
CA PRO A 257 24.91 -22.66 17.83
C PRO A 257 24.56 -21.25 18.31
N GLU A 258 23.54 -20.64 17.72
CA GLU A 258 23.05 -19.31 18.10
C GLU A 258 22.63 -19.27 19.58
N GLY A 259 23.07 -18.23 20.30
CA GLY A 259 22.79 -18.03 21.73
C GLY A 259 23.78 -18.72 22.67
N THR A 260 24.87 -19.26 22.16
CA THR A 260 25.99 -19.79 22.95
C THR A 260 26.78 -18.65 23.61
N VAL A 261 26.97 -17.53 22.90
CA VAL A 261 27.76 -16.40 23.38
C VAL A 261 26.87 -15.36 24.04
N ILE A 262 27.07 -15.15 25.34
CA ILE A 262 26.31 -14.18 26.14
C ILE A 262 27.29 -13.15 26.70
N PHE A 263 27.20 -11.91 26.19
CA PHE A 263 28.02 -10.79 26.66
C PHE A 263 27.49 -10.16 27.95
N GLU A 264 26.17 -10.17 28.14
CA GLU A 264 25.51 -9.41 29.20
C GLU A 264 24.49 -10.26 29.96
N ASP A 265 24.41 -10.04 31.27
CA ASP A 265 23.35 -10.58 32.12
C ASP A 265 22.24 -9.54 32.29
N VAL A 266 21.07 -9.82 31.73
CA VAL A 266 19.89 -8.95 31.83
C VAL A 266 19.09 -9.29 33.09
N SER A 267 18.84 -8.29 33.92
CA SER A 267 18.03 -8.46 35.12
C SER A 267 16.60 -8.91 34.79
N VAL A 268 16.07 -9.90 35.53
CA VAL A 268 14.68 -10.38 35.35
C VAL A 268 13.66 -9.29 35.72
N ASN A 269 13.95 -8.54 36.79
CA ASN A 269 13.07 -7.49 37.26
C ASN A 269 13.15 -6.28 36.32
N ARG A 270 11.98 -5.80 35.89
CA ARG A 270 11.86 -4.49 35.25
C ARG A 270 11.84 -3.41 36.31
N ILE A 271 12.59 -2.34 36.07
CA ILE A 271 12.80 -1.21 36.97
C ILE A 271 12.10 0.00 36.36
N LYS A 272 11.41 0.77 37.21
CA LYS A 272 10.86 2.07 36.84
C LYS A 272 11.85 3.17 37.14
N GLY A 273 12.04 4.06 36.18
CA GLY A 273 12.89 5.23 36.33
C GLY A 273 12.41 6.39 35.48
N LYS A 274 13.27 7.40 35.35
CA LYS A 274 13.04 8.58 34.53
C LYS A 274 14.15 8.79 33.52
N VAL A 275 13.81 9.37 32.38
CA VAL A 275 14.80 9.84 31.41
C VAL A 275 15.48 11.10 31.95
N LEU A 276 16.77 11.01 32.27
CA LEU A 276 17.56 12.16 32.70
C LEU A 276 18.13 12.92 31.49
N LYS A 277 18.57 12.17 30.46
CA LYS A 277 19.14 12.70 29.22
C LYS A 277 18.70 11.83 28.05
N GLU A 278 18.06 12.45 27.08
CA GLU A 278 17.62 11.83 25.82
C GLU A 278 18.77 11.61 24.83
N LEU A 279 18.56 10.70 23.87
CA LEU A 279 19.48 10.46 22.76
C LEU A 279 19.29 11.55 21.70
N LYS A 280 20.36 12.28 21.38
CA LYS A 280 20.32 13.34 20.36
C LYS A 280 20.44 12.73 18.95
N ASN A 281 19.30 12.66 18.26
CA ASN A 281 19.16 12.48 16.81
C ASN A 281 19.81 11.20 16.21
N PRO A 282 19.08 10.08 16.10
CA PRO A 282 19.60 8.79 15.59
C PRO A 282 20.03 8.81 14.10
N ASN A 283 19.75 9.89 13.38
CA ASN A 283 20.09 10.04 11.96
C ASN A 283 21.53 10.54 11.71
N ASN A 284 22.24 11.05 12.72
CA ASN A 284 23.63 11.51 12.59
C ASN A 284 24.62 10.45 13.10
N ARG A 285 24.51 9.24 12.53
CA ARG A 285 25.11 7.96 12.99
C ARG A 285 26.65 7.91 13.07
N ARG A 286 27.38 8.97 12.70
CA ARG A 286 28.84 8.91 12.53
C ARG A 286 29.67 9.50 13.67
N LEU A 287 29.07 10.13 14.68
CA LEU A 287 29.80 10.84 15.75
C LEU A 287 29.20 10.76 17.17
N SER A 288 28.08 10.06 17.37
CA SER A 288 27.44 9.98 18.69
C SER A 288 28.03 8.87 19.57
N ASP A 289 28.21 9.17 20.85
CA ASP A 289 28.47 8.19 21.92
C ASP A 289 27.43 7.05 21.83
N PRO A 290 27.83 5.77 21.66
CA PRO A 290 26.92 4.63 21.51
C PRO A 290 25.91 4.49 22.65
N LEU A 291 26.26 5.02 23.83
CA LEU A 291 25.44 5.04 25.03
C LEU A 291 25.20 6.49 25.46
N GLY A 292 24.77 7.37 24.56
CA GLY A 292 24.65 8.81 24.83
C GLY A 292 23.52 9.22 25.78
N GLY A 293 22.52 8.35 25.99
CA GLY A 293 21.35 8.56 26.84
C GLY A 293 21.61 8.19 28.30
N ARG A 294 20.84 8.78 29.22
CA ARG A 294 20.90 8.47 30.67
C ARG A 294 19.51 8.33 31.26
N LEU A 295 19.31 7.25 32.01
CA LEU A 295 18.15 7.04 32.86
C LEU A 295 18.55 7.16 34.33
N ILE A 296 17.61 7.58 35.16
CA ILE A 296 17.76 7.68 36.61
C ILE A 296 16.68 6.85 37.29
N TYR A 297 17.05 6.03 38.27
CA TYR A 297 16.10 5.18 39.00
C TYR A 297 16.46 5.10 40.49
N GLU A 298 15.46 4.78 41.30
CA GLU A 298 15.63 4.66 42.74
C GLU A 298 15.99 3.23 43.13
N THR A 299 16.99 3.10 44.00
CA THR A 299 17.35 1.83 44.64
C THR A 299 17.27 1.97 46.16
N PRO A 300 17.23 0.87 46.92
CA PRO A 300 17.30 0.92 48.38
C PRO A 300 18.55 1.64 48.93
N LYS A 301 19.60 1.80 48.11
CA LYS A 301 20.86 2.46 48.46
C LYS A 301 20.94 3.91 47.99
N GLY A 302 19.88 4.43 47.34
CA GLY A 302 19.83 5.78 46.78
C GLY A 302 19.54 5.78 45.29
N THR A 303 19.56 6.97 44.71
CA THR A 303 19.32 7.19 43.28
C THR A 303 20.54 6.78 42.45
N MET A 304 20.32 5.99 41.41
CA MET A 304 21.36 5.50 40.50
C MET A 304 21.10 6.00 39.06
N GLU A 305 22.19 6.22 38.33
CA GLU A 305 22.19 6.60 36.92
C GLU A 305 22.67 5.41 36.08
N VAL A 306 22.00 5.14 34.96
CA VAL A 306 22.35 4.06 34.04
C VAL A 306 22.31 4.57 32.59
N PRO A 307 23.36 4.30 31.78
CA PRO A 307 23.40 4.70 30.39
C PRO A 307 22.53 3.82 29.49
N TYR A 308 22.11 4.37 28.35
CA TYR A 308 21.41 3.61 27.30
C TYR A 308 21.73 4.15 25.90
N GLY A 309 21.61 3.29 24.91
CA GLY A 309 21.84 3.56 23.49
C GLY A 309 20.57 3.44 22.63
N ASP A 310 20.73 3.65 21.32
CA ASP A 310 19.61 3.65 20.36
C ASP A 310 18.91 2.28 20.26
N LYS A 311 19.66 1.19 20.44
CA LYS A 311 19.14 -0.18 20.33
C LYS A 311 18.45 -0.69 21.60
N ASP A 312 18.40 0.14 22.64
CA ASP A 312 17.99 -0.28 23.98
C ASP A 312 16.51 -0.02 24.25
N GLN A 313 15.84 0.65 23.32
CA GLN A 313 14.42 0.93 23.36
C GLN A 313 13.63 -0.15 22.63
N VAL A 314 12.48 -0.54 23.19
CA VAL A 314 11.58 -1.55 22.58
C VAL A 314 10.89 -0.99 21.32
N GLY A 315 10.68 0.32 21.28
CA GLY A 315 10.13 1.03 20.11
C GLY A 315 11.05 2.16 19.67
N GLU A 316 10.80 2.68 18.47
CA GLU A 316 11.55 3.81 17.89
C GLU A 316 10.87 5.17 18.16
N TYR A 317 9.96 5.21 19.15
CA TYR A 317 9.23 6.43 19.50
C TYR A 317 10.12 7.39 20.30
N THR A 318 9.81 8.69 20.20
CA THR A 318 10.63 9.72 20.84
C THR A 318 10.52 9.67 22.37
N LEU A 319 11.62 9.37 23.06
CA LEU A 319 11.81 9.61 24.50
C LEU A 319 12.32 11.04 24.74
N MET A 320 11.82 11.69 25.80
CA MET A 320 12.13 13.05 26.20
C MET A 320 12.61 13.09 27.64
N GLN A 321 13.37 14.13 27.97
CA GLN A 321 13.75 14.41 29.35
C GLN A 321 12.53 14.49 30.29
N GLY A 322 12.57 13.74 31.39
CA GLY A 322 11.52 13.70 32.41
C GLY A 322 10.51 12.57 32.25
N ASP A 323 10.52 11.86 31.12
CA ASP A 323 9.64 10.71 30.89
C ASP A 323 9.82 9.63 31.94
N PHE A 324 8.73 8.97 32.31
CA PHE A 324 8.77 7.76 33.11
C PHE A 324 8.89 6.55 32.20
N VAL A 325 9.89 5.72 32.46
CA VAL A 325 10.20 4.54 31.65
C VAL A 325 10.33 3.31 32.52
N GLU A 326 10.06 2.15 31.94
CA GLU A 326 10.33 0.85 32.52
C GLU A 326 11.37 0.10 31.68
N PHE A 327 12.40 -0.45 32.31
CA PHE A 327 13.56 -1.03 31.63
C PHE A 327 14.19 -2.17 32.45
N ASN A 328 15.05 -2.97 31.83
CA ASN A 328 15.89 -3.95 32.50
C ASN A 328 17.33 -3.42 32.60
N VAL A 329 18.08 -3.83 33.62
CA VAL A 329 19.51 -3.51 33.73
C VAL A 329 20.29 -4.69 33.18
N ALA A 330 21.03 -4.44 32.09
CA ALA A 330 22.01 -5.37 31.54
C ALA A 330 23.38 -5.08 32.17
N THR A 331 24.07 -6.12 32.65
CA THR A 331 25.44 -6.02 33.18
C THR A 331 26.38 -6.79 32.27
N ASP A 332 27.35 -6.12 31.67
CA ASP A 332 28.36 -6.78 30.85
C ASP A 332 29.25 -7.67 31.73
N ARG A 333 29.44 -8.92 31.30
CA ARG A 333 30.18 -9.93 32.07
C ARG A 333 31.66 -9.62 32.16
N ARG A 334 32.21 -8.86 31.20
CA ARG A 334 33.64 -8.59 31.00
C ARG A 334 34.13 -7.45 31.89
N ASP A 335 33.46 -6.30 31.85
CA ASP A 335 33.88 -5.08 32.56
C ASP A 335 32.96 -4.69 33.74
N LYS A 336 31.84 -5.41 33.92
CA LYS A 336 30.82 -5.16 34.94
C LYS A 336 30.10 -3.81 34.79
N LEU A 337 30.21 -3.16 33.63
CA LEU A 337 29.43 -1.97 33.36
C LEU A 337 27.96 -2.32 33.16
N GLN A 338 27.10 -1.41 33.63
CA GLN A 338 25.65 -1.56 33.55
C GLN A 338 25.09 -0.60 32.52
N ARG A 339 24.09 -1.07 31.77
CA ARG A 339 23.27 -0.24 30.88
C ARG A 339 21.80 -0.62 30.99
N ALA A 340 20.92 0.30 30.62
CA ALA A 340 19.50 0.00 30.51
C ALA A 340 19.21 -0.61 29.14
N THR A 341 18.32 -1.60 29.12
CA THR A 341 17.81 -2.25 27.91
C THR A 341 16.31 -2.52 28.05
N ASN A 342 15.63 -2.89 26.97
CA ASN A 342 14.19 -3.10 26.92
C ASN A 342 13.39 -1.91 27.50
N ILE A 343 13.83 -0.71 27.15
CA ILE A 343 13.26 0.54 27.64
C ILE A 343 11.90 0.75 26.96
N SER A 344 10.87 0.92 27.78
CA SER A 344 9.51 1.25 27.32
C SER A 344 8.96 2.46 28.05
N LEU A 345 8.35 3.39 27.30
CA LEU A 345 7.66 4.56 27.86
C LEU A 345 6.42 4.12 28.66
N LEU A 346 6.26 4.67 29.86
CA LEU A 346 5.08 4.43 30.71
C LEU A 346 4.00 5.49 30.45
N GLU A 347 2.73 5.06 30.38
CA GLU A 347 1.60 5.96 30.14
C GLU A 347 1.40 7.03 31.22
N GLU A 348 1.82 6.74 32.46
CA GLU A 348 1.76 7.71 33.55
C GLU A 348 2.61 8.98 33.30
N THR A 349 3.55 8.91 32.35
CA THR A 349 4.32 10.05 31.86
C THR A 349 3.41 11.19 31.42
N PHE A 350 2.40 10.90 30.60
CA PHE A 350 1.55 11.92 29.99
C PHE A 350 0.83 12.75 31.05
N GLN A 351 0.38 12.11 32.13
CA GLN A 351 -0.35 12.76 33.22
C GLN A 351 0.58 13.48 34.20
N LYS A 352 1.72 12.87 34.55
CA LYS A 352 2.62 13.40 35.59
C LYS A 352 3.53 14.51 35.09
N VAL A 353 3.93 14.47 33.83
CA VAL A 353 4.77 15.50 33.19
C VAL A 353 3.92 16.66 32.68
N GLY A 354 2.60 16.46 32.49
CA GLY A 354 1.70 17.49 31.98
C GLY A 354 1.90 17.74 30.48
N GLU A 355 2.27 16.70 29.73
CA GLU A 355 2.45 16.76 28.29
C GLU A 355 1.13 17.12 27.60
N GLN A 356 1.16 18.10 26.68
CA GLN A 356 -0.03 18.53 25.94
C GLN A 356 -0.34 17.54 24.82
N ARG A 357 -1.36 16.70 25.07
CA ARG A 357 -1.84 15.68 24.14
C ARG A 357 -2.96 16.23 23.27
N GLU A 358 -2.77 16.17 21.97
CA GLU A 358 -3.80 16.49 20.98
C GLU A 358 -4.45 15.22 20.46
N SER A 359 -5.68 15.34 19.95
CA SER A 359 -6.40 14.23 19.34
C SER A 359 -6.75 14.53 17.89
N GLY A 360 -6.92 13.48 17.09
CA GLY A 360 -7.20 13.62 15.67
C GLY A 360 -7.49 12.30 14.97
N LEU A 361 -7.86 12.39 13.70
CA LEU A 361 -8.20 11.25 12.85
C LEU A 361 -7.10 11.02 11.81
N VAL A 362 -6.73 9.77 11.57
CA VAL A 362 -5.82 9.43 10.47
C VAL A 362 -6.45 9.81 9.13
N ALA A 363 -5.88 10.80 8.46
CA ALA A 363 -6.39 11.35 7.20
C ALA A 363 -5.87 10.61 5.98
N SER A 364 -4.60 10.20 6.01
CA SER A 364 -3.96 9.45 4.92
C SER A 364 -2.74 8.69 5.42
N LEU A 365 -2.51 7.50 4.85
CA LEU A 365 -1.36 6.65 5.14
C LEU A 365 -0.54 6.47 3.86
N LYS A 366 0.77 6.42 4.02
CA LYS A 366 1.77 6.15 2.96
C LYS A 366 2.80 5.15 3.50
N GLU A 367 3.78 4.80 2.68
CA GLU A 367 4.82 3.86 3.07
C GLU A 367 5.74 4.50 4.14
N GLY A 368 5.67 3.99 5.38
CA GLY A 368 6.48 4.43 6.52
C GLY A 368 5.99 5.68 7.26
N TYR A 369 4.99 6.40 6.74
CA TYR A 369 4.51 7.63 7.36
C TYR A 369 3.04 7.92 7.04
N GLY A 370 2.43 8.86 7.77
CA GLY A 370 1.05 9.28 7.56
C GLY A 370 0.78 10.73 7.93
N PHE A 371 -0.49 11.10 7.82
CA PHE A 371 -0.99 12.42 8.21
C PHE A 371 -2.23 12.28 9.10
N ILE A 372 -2.23 12.95 10.24
CA ILE A 372 -3.35 13.04 11.17
C ILE A 372 -4.03 14.40 10.98
N GLN A 373 -5.35 14.40 10.86
CA GLN A 373 -6.17 15.60 10.92
C GLN A 373 -6.50 15.88 12.38
N CYS A 374 -5.88 16.92 12.94
CA CYS A 374 -6.13 17.37 14.30
C CYS A 374 -7.58 17.83 14.49
N VAL A 375 -8.07 17.66 15.72
CA VAL A 375 -9.32 18.27 16.20
C VAL A 375 -9.13 19.77 16.39
N ASP A 376 -8.01 20.18 16.98
CA ASP A 376 -7.78 21.55 17.45
C ASP A 376 -6.94 22.41 16.49
N ARG A 377 -6.45 21.83 15.37
CA ARG A 377 -5.64 22.54 14.37
C ARG A 377 -6.20 22.40 12.96
N ASP A 378 -6.05 23.46 12.15
CA ASP A 378 -6.45 23.46 10.74
C ASP A 378 -5.37 22.88 9.78
N VAL A 379 -4.28 22.35 10.34
CA VAL A 379 -3.17 21.75 9.58
C VAL A 379 -3.10 20.25 9.87
N ARG A 380 -2.84 19.45 8.84
CA ARG A 380 -2.57 18.02 8.99
C ARG A 380 -1.19 17.80 9.59
N MET A 381 -1.10 17.08 10.69
CA MET A 381 0.16 16.73 11.32
C MET A 381 0.77 15.53 10.63
N PHE A 382 2.02 15.67 10.20
CA PHE A 382 2.81 14.57 9.69
C PHE A 382 3.28 13.70 10.84
N PHE A 383 3.32 12.39 10.63
CA PHE A 383 3.92 11.45 11.56
C PHE A 383 4.64 10.30 10.86
N HIS A 384 5.66 9.74 11.50
CA HIS A 384 6.36 8.54 11.06
C HIS A 384 5.86 7.31 11.84
N TYR A 385 5.89 6.11 11.25
CA TYR A 385 5.42 4.89 11.94
C TYR A 385 6.24 4.52 13.17
N SER A 386 7.50 4.97 13.23
CA SER A 386 8.36 4.83 14.42
C SER A 386 7.78 5.48 15.67
N GLU A 387 6.93 6.50 15.50
CA GLU A 387 6.34 7.24 16.63
C GLU A 387 5.13 6.55 17.25
N LEU A 388 4.74 5.37 16.79
CA LEU A 388 3.66 4.59 17.40
C LEU A 388 4.14 3.97 18.71
N LEU A 389 3.41 4.24 19.79
CA LEU A 389 3.69 3.66 21.10
C LEU A 389 3.37 2.16 21.14
N ASP A 390 2.39 1.73 20.36
CA ASP A 390 2.06 0.32 20.15
C ASP A 390 2.46 -0.12 18.72
N PRO A 391 3.64 -0.73 18.53
CA PRO A 391 4.10 -1.19 17.23
C PRO A 391 3.29 -2.38 16.68
N THR A 392 2.47 -3.04 17.51
CA THR A 392 1.61 -4.15 17.05
C THR A 392 0.33 -3.66 16.40
N HIS A 393 -0.02 -2.39 16.60
CA HIS A 393 -1.24 -1.81 16.08
C HIS A 393 -1.16 -1.53 14.57
N VAL A 394 -2.05 -2.14 13.79
CA VAL A 394 -2.17 -1.87 12.36
C VAL A 394 -3.06 -0.65 12.14
N ILE A 395 -2.43 0.51 11.91
CA ILE A 395 -3.13 1.77 11.67
C ILE A 395 -3.96 1.71 10.38
N LYS A 396 -5.17 2.27 10.45
CA LYS A 396 -6.07 2.48 9.30
C LYS A 396 -6.49 3.94 9.18
N VAL A 397 -6.94 4.31 7.99
CA VAL A 397 -7.54 5.63 7.75
C VAL A 397 -8.85 5.72 8.54
N GLN A 398 -9.12 6.90 9.13
CA GLN A 398 -10.23 7.15 10.09
C GLN A 398 -10.04 6.54 11.49
N ASP A 399 -8.85 6.06 11.83
CA ASP A 399 -8.59 5.69 13.23
C ASP A 399 -8.39 6.95 14.09
N ASP A 400 -8.93 6.89 15.31
CA ASP A 400 -8.78 7.91 16.33
C ASP A 400 -7.40 7.79 16.97
N MET A 401 -6.67 8.90 17.03
CA MET A 401 -5.31 8.94 17.54
C MET A 401 -5.16 10.07 18.56
N GLU A 402 -4.35 9.80 19.58
CA GLU A 402 -3.83 10.80 20.51
C GLU A 402 -2.31 10.91 20.33
N PHE A 403 -1.78 12.11 20.30
CA PHE A 403 -0.38 12.36 19.99
C PHE A 403 0.08 13.68 20.60
N THR A 404 1.40 13.90 20.55
CA THR A 404 2.00 15.15 20.98
C THR A 404 2.58 15.87 19.78
N VAL A 405 2.40 17.19 19.71
CA VAL A 405 2.92 18.00 18.61
C VAL A 405 4.22 18.67 19.03
N ILE A 406 5.29 18.40 18.26
CA ILE A 406 6.59 19.07 18.44
C ILE A 406 7.01 19.79 17.16
N GLN A 407 7.96 20.71 17.31
CA GLN A 407 8.67 21.32 16.19
C GLN A 407 9.64 20.29 15.61
N ASP A 408 9.61 20.09 14.29
CA ASP A 408 10.44 19.09 13.59
C ASP A 408 11.93 19.41 13.82
N PRO A 409 12.70 18.50 14.45
CA PRO A 409 14.12 18.72 14.72
C PRO A 409 14.96 18.93 13.46
N SER A 410 14.50 18.41 12.31
CA SER A 410 15.16 18.58 11.01
C SER A 410 14.76 19.86 10.29
N SER A 411 13.61 20.45 10.66
CA SER A 411 12.98 21.58 9.95
C SER A 411 12.16 22.44 10.91
N PRO A 412 12.74 23.46 11.56
CA PRO A 412 12.05 24.20 12.63
C PRO A 412 10.74 24.87 12.20
N ASN A 413 10.53 25.17 10.92
CA ASN A 413 9.26 25.76 10.47
C ASN A 413 8.10 24.75 10.37
N ARG A 414 8.34 23.46 10.65
CA ARG A 414 7.36 22.38 10.52
C ARG A 414 7.04 21.79 11.88
N HIS A 415 5.77 21.42 12.07
CA HIS A 415 5.32 20.66 13.24
C HIS A 415 5.02 19.22 12.83
N ILE A 416 5.33 18.27 13.72
CA ILE A 416 5.11 16.84 13.53
C ILE A 416 4.44 16.24 14.77
N ALA A 417 3.71 15.16 14.57
CA ALA A 417 3.11 14.36 15.63
C ALA A 417 4.04 13.21 16.02
N ILE A 418 4.25 13.05 17.33
CA ILE A 418 5.08 12.03 17.95
C ILE A 418 4.29 11.30 19.05
N ARG A 419 4.82 10.17 19.56
CA ARG A 419 4.20 9.39 20.67
C ARG A 419 2.72 9.09 20.42
N ILE A 420 2.44 8.50 19.28
CA ILE A 420 1.09 8.30 18.79
C ILE A 420 0.50 7.08 19.46
N LYS A 421 -0.67 7.28 20.06
CA LYS A 421 -1.46 6.27 20.74
C LYS A 421 -2.80 6.11 20.02
N PRO A 422 -3.18 4.90 19.60
CA PRO A 422 -4.53 4.66 19.10
C PRO A 422 -5.55 4.82 20.22
N LEU A 423 -6.66 5.48 19.92
CA LEU A 423 -7.81 5.64 20.79
C LEU A 423 -8.95 4.70 20.36
N ILE A 424 -9.92 4.53 21.24
CA ILE A 424 -11.14 3.78 20.93
C ILE A 424 -11.88 4.51 19.81
N LYS A 425 -12.24 3.79 18.74
CA LYS A 425 -12.95 4.36 17.60
C LYS A 425 -14.28 5.01 18.01
N GLY A 426 -14.49 6.25 17.57
CA GLY A 426 -15.61 7.11 17.94
C GLY A 426 -15.37 7.99 19.18
N SER A 427 -14.18 7.95 19.79
CA SER A 427 -13.86 8.77 20.97
C SER A 427 -13.49 10.21 20.61
N VAL A 428 -12.99 10.45 19.40
CA VAL A 428 -12.59 11.78 18.94
C VAL A 428 -13.75 12.46 18.22
N SER A 429 -14.27 13.52 18.82
CA SER A 429 -15.31 14.37 18.21
C SER A 429 -14.69 15.66 17.65
N LEU A 430 -14.75 15.82 16.33
CA LEU A 430 -14.38 17.06 15.63
C LEU A 430 -15.37 18.21 15.86
N LEU A 431 -16.55 17.89 16.37
CA LEU A 431 -17.68 18.79 16.53
C LEU A 431 -18.13 18.83 17.99
N THR A 432 -18.44 20.03 18.47
CA THR A 432 -19.21 20.25 19.69
C THR A 432 -20.67 20.45 19.30
N ILE A 433 -21.53 19.49 19.59
CA ILE A 433 -22.95 19.53 19.21
C ILE A 433 -23.75 20.25 20.29
N HIS A 434 -24.46 21.31 19.93
CA HIS A 434 -25.43 21.93 20.82
C HIS A 434 -26.68 21.03 20.93
N PRO A 435 -27.19 20.76 22.14
CA PRO A 435 -28.31 19.84 22.34
C PRO A 435 -29.65 20.39 21.87
N GLN A 436 -29.73 21.70 21.61
CA GLN A 436 -30.96 22.35 21.17
C GLN A 436 -31.18 22.13 19.67
N LYS A 437 -32.41 21.78 19.33
CA LYS A 437 -32.89 21.67 17.96
C LYS A 437 -33.52 22.98 17.51
N TYR A 438 -33.29 23.31 16.25
CA TYR A 438 -33.80 24.52 15.61
C TYR A 438 -34.64 24.15 14.40
N ILE A 439 -35.63 24.98 14.09
CA ILE A 439 -36.42 24.88 12.87
C ILE A 439 -36.06 26.06 11.97
N GLY A 440 -35.69 25.78 10.74
CA GLY A 440 -35.37 26.77 9.73
C GLY A 440 -36.00 26.46 8.38
N THR A 441 -35.79 27.35 7.43
CA THR A 441 -36.22 27.23 6.05
C THR A 441 -34.99 27.16 5.15
N VAL A 442 -34.96 26.19 4.24
CA VAL A 442 -33.85 26.04 3.29
C VAL A 442 -33.86 27.22 2.32
N GLU A 443 -32.79 28.00 2.32
CA GLU A 443 -32.60 29.15 1.41
C GLU A 443 -31.74 28.77 0.20
N LYS A 444 -30.81 27.82 0.36
CA LYS A 444 -29.97 27.31 -0.73
C LYS A 444 -29.76 25.82 -0.58
N GLU A 445 -29.95 25.08 -1.67
CA GLU A 445 -29.63 23.65 -1.72
C GLU A 445 -28.12 23.44 -1.96
N PRO A 446 -27.51 22.38 -1.38
CA PRO A 446 -26.14 22.02 -1.68
C PRO A 446 -25.99 21.57 -3.14
N SER A 447 -24.91 21.99 -3.80
CA SER A 447 -24.69 21.68 -5.23
C SER A 447 -24.42 20.19 -5.43
N THR A 448 -25.15 19.54 -6.33
CA THR A 448 -24.94 18.14 -6.74
C THR A 448 -23.94 18.00 -7.90
N HIS A 449 -23.57 19.10 -8.55
CA HIS A 449 -22.64 19.11 -9.68
C HIS A 449 -21.21 19.37 -9.21
N LYS A 450 -20.30 18.42 -9.50
CA LYS A 450 -18.84 18.60 -9.41
C LYS A 450 -18.34 19.56 -10.50
N THR A 451 -18.70 20.83 -10.44
CA THR A 451 -18.04 21.87 -11.25
C THR A 451 -16.79 22.32 -10.51
N GLN A 452 -15.63 22.25 -11.17
CA GLN A 452 -14.33 22.66 -10.64
C GLN A 452 -14.27 24.19 -10.44
N SER A 453 -15.00 24.72 -9.46
CA SER A 453 -14.85 26.10 -9.00
C SER A 453 -14.18 26.12 -7.62
N LYS A 454 -13.08 26.88 -7.51
CA LYS A 454 -12.17 26.91 -6.34
C LYS A 454 -12.71 27.68 -5.12
N SER A 455 -14.01 27.63 -4.84
CA SER A 455 -14.58 28.28 -3.64
C SER A 455 -15.33 27.28 -2.78
N LYS A 456 -14.78 27.00 -1.60
CA LYS A 456 -15.26 26.02 -0.60
C LYS A 456 -16.67 26.32 -0.07
N ASP A 457 -17.15 27.57 -0.21
CA ASP A 457 -18.50 28.00 0.16
C ASP A 457 -19.57 27.73 -0.91
N SER A 458 -19.17 27.42 -2.15
CA SER A 458 -20.13 27.26 -3.25
C SER A 458 -20.84 25.92 -3.24
N GLU A 459 -20.31 24.91 -2.53
CA GLU A 459 -20.85 23.54 -2.51
C GLU A 459 -21.89 23.30 -1.41
N ASN A 460 -21.88 24.11 -0.34
CA ASN A 460 -22.75 23.92 0.81
C ASN A 460 -24.13 24.56 0.62
N GLY A 461 -25.15 23.91 1.21
CA GLY A 461 -26.49 24.46 1.33
C GLY A 461 -26.59 25.45 2.48
N SER A 462 -27.63 26.29 2.50
CA SER A 462 -27.90 27.21 3.61
C SER A 462 -29.34 27.14 4.09
N ILE A 463 -29.49 27.24 5.41
CA ILE A 463 -30.75 27.27 6.14
C ILE A 463 -30.83 28.63 6.84
N VAL A 464 -31.99 29.26 6.74
CA VAL A 464 -32.32 30.49 7.45
C VAL A 464 -33.24 30.13 8.61
N TYR A 465 -32.93 30.58 9.81
CA TYR A 465 -33.69 30.26 11.02
C TYR A 465 -33.77 31.48 11.94
N ASP A 466 -34.78 31.48 12.81
CA ASP A 466 -34.94 32.52 13.82
C ASP A 466 -34.21 32.09 15.10
N TYR A 467 -33.40 33.00 15.65
CA TYR A 467 -32.77 32.87 16.95
C TYR A 467 -32.92 34.19 17.73
N ASP A 468 -33.66 34.16 18.84
CA ASP A 468 -33.97 35.32 19.68
C ASP A 468 -34.57 36.52 18.91
N GLY A 469 -35.41 36.25 17.90
CA GLY A 469 -36.05 37.28 17.08
C GLY A 469 -35.15 37.86 15.99
N ALA A 470 -33.93 37.34 15.82
CA ALA A 470 -33.03 37.68 14.74
C ALA A 470 -32.95 36.53 13.72
N ILE A 471 -33.11 36.88 12.45
CA ILE A 471 -32.95 35.94 11.34
C ILE A 471 -31.45 35.66 11.15
N GLN A 472 -31.05 34.40 11.39
CA GLN A 472 -29.70 33.92 11.19
C GLN A 472 -29.61 32.94 10.03
N LYS A 473 -28.41 32.78 9.49
CA LYS A 473 -28.09 31.88 8.38
C LYS A 473 -27.01 30.90 8.81
N ILE A 474 -27.24 29.62 8.54
CA ILE A 474 -26.32 28.53 8.84
C ILE A 474 -26.14 27.61 7.63
N TYR A 475 -24.94 27.05 7.48
CA TYR A 475 -24.60 26.18 6.36
C TYR A 475 -24.69 24.70 6.73
N TYR A 476 -25.06 23.85 5.77
CA TYR A 476 -25.10 22.40 5.91
C TYR A 476 -24.54 21.71 4.67
N SER A 477 -24.01 20.50 4.84
CA SER A 477 -23.58 19.64 3.73
C SER A 477 -24.61 18.56 3.43
N SER A 478 -24.58 17.97 2.22
CA SER A 478 -25.41 16.81 1.89
C SER A 478 -25.14 15.59 2.79
N LYS A 479 -23.95 15.52 3.41
CA LYS A 479 -23.57 14.45 4.34
C LYS A 479 -24.25 14.57 5.71
N ASP A 480 -24.71 15.76 6.05
CA ASP A 480 -25.30 16.08 7.36
C ASP A 480 -26.83 15.93 7.35
N VAL A 481 -27.39 15.41 6.25
CA VAL A 481 -28.81 15.12 6.07
C VAL A 481 -29.13 13.70 6.54
N LEU A 482 -30.05 13.56 7.50
CA LEU A 482 -30.39 12.26 8.11
C LEU A 482 -31.06 11.29 7.14
N ASP A 483 -31.90 11.80 6.23
CA ASP A 483 -32.63 11.01 5.25
C ASP A 483 -32.25 11.45 3.83
N ALA A 484 -31.28 10.74 3.25
CA ALA A 484 -30.81 11.00 1.89
C ALA A 484 -31.91 10.87 0.83
N LYS A 485 -32.91 9.99 1.03
CA LYS A 485 -34.04 9.85 0.10
C LYS A 485 -34.97 11.05 0.18
N ASN A 486 -35.09 11.67 1.35
CA ASN A 486 -35.90 12.85 1.61
C ASN A 486 -35.05 14.13 1.74
N SER A 487 -34.13 14.34 0.79
CA SER A 487 -33.22 15.49 0.81
C SER A 487 -33.98 16.83 0.85
N PRO A 488 -33.54 17.80 1.69
CA PRO A 488 -34.16 19.13 1.79
C PRO A 488 -34.10 19.92 0.50
N ARG A 489 -35.22 20.54 0.12
CA ARG A 489 -35.35 21.42 -1.04
C ARG A 489 -35.57 22.86 -0.64
N TYR A 490 -35.34 23.79 -1.56
CA TYR A 490 -35.58 25.21 -1.38
C TYR A 490 -36.98 25.49 -0.81
N GLY A 491 -37.02 26.22 0.29
CA GLY A 491 -38.23 26.59 1.03
C GLY A 491 -38.79 25.51 1.95
N ASP A 492 -38.27 24.27 1.95
CA ASP A 492 -38.67 23.25 2.92
C ASP A 492 -38.37 23.74 4.35
N LYS A 493 -39.28 23.45 5.29
CA LYS A 493 -38.96 23.62 6.71
C LYS A 493 -38.19 22.39 7.20
N VAL A 494 -37.05 22.64 7.82
CA VAL A 494 -36.13 21.62 8.30
C VAL A 494 -35.89 21.79 9.80
N GLU A 495 -35.79 20.66 10.50
CA GLU A 495 -35.24 20.56 11.86
C GLU A 495 -33.75 20.24 11.74
N PHE A 496 -32.91 20.89 12.54
CA PHE A 496 -31.47 20.65 12.58
C PHE A 496 -30.89 20.98 13.96
N SER A 497 -29.69 20.47 14.24
CA SER A 497 -28.89 20.82 15.41
C SER A 497 -27.69 21.67 14.98
N ILE A 498 -27.22 22.57 15.85
CA ILE A 498 -26.03 23.38 15.57
C ILE A 498 -24.81 22.66 16.12
N ALA A 499 -23.82 22.41 15.27
CA ALA A 499 -22.52 21.90 15.68
C ALA A 499 -21.42 22.94 15.44
N GLU A 500 -20.53 23.11 16.41
CA GLU A 500 -19.37 23.96 16.30
C GLU A 500 -18.12 23.12 16.02
N GLN A 501 -17.43 23.43 14.93
CA GLN A 501 -16.15 22.80 14.61
C GLN A 501 -15.08 23.28 15.57
N LYS A 502 -14.51 22.37 16.37
CA LYS A 502 -13.49 22.70 17.37
C LYS A 502 -12.26 23.39 16.77
N ARG A 503 -11.88 23.04 15.53
CA ARG A 503 -10.71 23.59 14.82
C ARG A 503 -10.77 25.09 14.51
N ASN A 504 -11.96 25.66 14.27
CA ASN A 504 -12.09 27.02 13.71
C ASN A 504 -13.31 27.79 14.25
N GLY A 505 -14.06 27.21 15.18
CA GLY A 505 -15.28 27.79 15.75
C GLY A 505 -16.43 27.95 14.74
N VAL A 506 -16.31 27.39 13.53
CA VAL A 506 -17.35 27.54 12.51
C VAL A 506 -18.55 26.69 12.87
N LYS A 507 -19.71 27.33 12.98
CA LYS A 507 -20.99 26.69 13.24
C LYS A 507 -21.59 26.15 11.93
N VAL A 508 -22.01 24.90 11.97
CA VAL A 508 -22.67 24.19 10.87
C VAL A 508 -23.93 23.52 11.37
N ALA A 509 -24.92 23.36 10.48
CA ALA A 509 -26.13 22.62 10.77
C ALA A 509 -25.89 21.14 10.49
N ILE A 510 -26.17 20.30 11.49
CA ILE A 510 -26.11 18.85 11.41
C ILE A 510 -27.46 18.22 11.74
N ASP A 511 -27.60 16.92 11.48
CA ASP A 511 -28.84 16.17 11.68
C ASP A 511 -30.05 16.81 10.96
N VAL A 512 -29.81 17.33 9.75
CA VAL A 512 -30.81 18.07 9.00
C VAL A 512 -31.90 17.11 8.52
N ARG A 513 -33.14 17.40 8.89
CA ARG A 513 -34.32 16.61 8.53
C ARG A 513 -35.46 17.51 8.05
N VAL A 514 -36.10 17.14 6.94
CA VAL A 514 -37.31 17.82 6.45
C VAL A 514 -38.48 17.55 7.41
N VAL A 515 -39.05 18.62 7.94
CA VAL A 515 -40.26 18.60 8.79
C VAL A 515 -41.51 18.88 7.95
N LEU A 516 -41.44 19.88 7.07
CA LEU A 516 -42.55 20.26 6.21
C LEU A 516 -42.03 20.57 4.80
N ARG A 517 -42.55 19.86 3.80
CA ARG A 517 -42.26 20.10 2.39
C ARG A 517 -42.94 21.39 1.93
N ASN A 518 -42.23 22.22 1.17
CA ASN A 518 -42.76 23.41 0.50
C ASN A 518 -43.44 23.03 -0.82
N ILE A 519 -44.44 22.16 -0.74
CA ILE A 519 -45.32 21.80 -1.86
C ILE A 519 -46.68 22.46 -1.65
N THR A 520 -47.03 23.38 -2.54
CA THR A 520 -48.44 23.57 -2.88
C THR A 520 -48.88 22.28 -3.58
N GLY A 521 -49.92 21.62 -3.09
CA GLY A 521 -50.29 20.22 -3.41
C GLY A 521 -50.44 19.86 -4.90
N ARG A 522 -50.98 18.66 -5.18
CA ARG A 522 -51.21 18.23 -6.57
C ARG A 522 -52.16 19.21 -7.26
N CYS A 523 -51.75 19.71 -8.42
CA CYS A 523 -52.51 20.60 -9.29
C CYS A 523 -52.81 19.88 -10.60
N GLN A 524 -53.86 20.33 -11.27
CA GLN A 524 -54.26 19.82 -12.58
C GLN A 524 -54.31 20.96 -13.59
N GLY A 525 -54.15 20.62 -14.87
CA GLY A 525 -54.14 21.61 -15.94
C GLY A 525 -54.09 20.98 -17.33
N PHE A 526 -53.82 21.83 -18.32
CA PHE A 526 -53.80 21.47 -19.73
C PHE A 526 -52.50 21.93 -20.37
N ILE A 527 -51.91 21.13 -21.26
CA ILE A 527 -50.72 21.55 -22.01
C ILE A 527 -51.06 22.75 -22.91
N ALA A 528 -50.55 23.93 -22.57
CA ALA A 528 -50.82 25.15 -23.32
C ALA A 528 -49.83 25.38 -24.45
N THR A 529 -48.57 24.97 -24.26
CA THR A 529 -47.49 25.24 -25.21
C THR A 529 -46.40 24.18 -25.09
N LEU A 530 -45.89 23.74 -26.23
CA LEU A 530 -44.74 22.85 -26.35
C LEU A 530 -43.70 23.50 -27.26
N LYS A 531 -42.44 23.58 -26.80
CA LYS A 531 -41.29 24.11 -27.56
C LYS A 531 -40.20 23.05 -27.66
N ASP A 532 -38.93 23.41 -27.87
CA ASP A 532 -37.90 22.39 -28.09
C ASP A 532 -37.57 21.59 -26.83
N ASN A 533 -37.45 22.26 -25.66
CA ASN A 533 -37.01 21.64 -24.40
C ASN A 533 -37.91 21.93 -23.19
N TYR A 534 -38.99 22.70 -23.38
CA TYR A 534 -39.85 23.17 -22.30
C TYR A 534 -41.26 23.43 -22.80
N GLY A 535 -42.20 23.55 -21.87
CA GLY A 535 -43.58 23.89 -22.16
C GLY A 535 -44.23 24.73 -21.07
N PHE A 536 -45.50 25.03 -21.29
CA PHE A 536 -46.36 25.71 -20.33
C PHE A 536 -47.65 24.91 -20.13
N ILE A 537 -48.10 24.83 -18.88
CA ILE A 537 -49.36 24.21 -18.48
C ILE A 537 -50.33 25.32 -18.10
N GLU A 538 -51.46 25.42 -18.81
CA GLU A 538 -52.62 26.19 -18.37
C GLU A 538 -53.23 25.52 -17.15
N ASN A 539 -53.51 26.26 -16.08
CA ASN A 539 -54.13 25.68 -14.89
C ASN A 539 -55.61 25.32 -15.13
N ALA A 540 -56.19 24.51 -14.24
CA ALA A 540 -57.59 24.11 -14.33
C ALA A 540 -58.60 25.28 -14.35
N GLU A 541 -58.24 26.43 -13.77
CA GLU A 541 -59.06 27.65 -13.76
C GLU A 541 -58.94 28.50 -15.03
N HIS A 542 -58.05 28.13 -15.97
CA HIS A 542 -57.84 28.81 -17.26
C HIS A 542 -57.43 30.30 -17.14
N ASP A 543 -56.81 30.69 -16.03
CA ASP A 543 -56.42 32.07 -15.75
C ASP A 543 -54.91 32.30 -15.69
N LYS A 544 -54.10 31.23 -15.59
CA LYS A 544 -52.64 31.29 -15.47
C LYS A 544 -51.95 30.15 -16.20
N GLU A 545 -50.68 30.37 -16.51
CA GLU A 545 -49.78 29.34 -17.03
C GLU A 545 -48.62 29.06 -16.07
N VAL A 546 -48.17 27.81 -16.07
CA VAL A 546 -47.06 27.31 -15.25
C VAL A 546 -45.98 26.74 -16.16
N PHE A 547 -44.75 27.20 -15.98
CA PHE A 547 -43.59 26.71 -16.74
C PHE A 547 -43.22 25.28 -16.34
N PHE A 548 -42.83 24.45 -17.30
CA PHE A 548 -42.18 23.17 -17.03
C PHE A 548 -41.06 22.84 -18.00
N HIS A 549 -40.08 22.07 -17.54
CA HIS A 549 -39.03 21.50 -18.37
C HIS A 549 -39.40 20.08 -18.76
N TYR A 550 -38.97 19.61 -19.95
CA TYR A 550 -39.29 18.25 -20.42
C TYR A 550 -38.77 17.14 -19.52
N SER A 551 -37.69 17.40 -18.76
CA SER A 551 -37.20 16.46 -17.74
C SER A 551 -38.14 16.24 -16.54
N SER A 552 -39.17 17.07 -16.41
CA SER A 552 -40.14 17.01 -15.31
C SER A 552 -41.40 16.22 -15.67
N TYR A 553 -41.52 15.77 -16.94
CA TYR A 553 -42.61 14.92 -17.43
C TYR A 553 -42.22 13.44 -17.33
N ASP A 554 -43.07 12.65 -16.70
CA ASP A 554 -42.88 11.21 -16.49
C ASP A 554 -43.60 10.42 -17.60
N GLY A 555 -43.05 10.48 -18.83
CA GLY A 555 -43.59 9.85 -20.02
C GLY A 555 -42.82 10.21 -21.30
N ASP A 556 -43.28 9.70 -22.44
CA ASP A 556 -42.71 10.07 -23.75
C ASP A 556 -43.27 11.44 -24.20
N ILE A 557 -42.36 12.39 -24.43
CA ILE A 557 -42.68 13.75 -24.87
C ILE A 557 -43.37 13.73 -26.24
N GLY A 558 -43.06 12.74 -27.09
CA GLY A 558 -43.69 12.58 -28.40
C GLY A 558 -45.19 12.29 -28.35
N GLU A 559 -45.70 11.80 -27.21
CA GLU A 559 -47.12 11.52 -26.99
C GLU A 559 -47.88 12.72 -26.41
N LEU A 560 -47.19 13.80 -26.05
CA LEU A 560 -47.77 14.98 -25.43
C LEU A 560 -48.25 15.95 -26.51
N GLU A 561 -49.54 16.27 -26.51
CA GLU A 561 -50.16 17.20 -27.45
C GLU A 561 -50.71 18.44 -26.75
N LEU A 562 -50.87 19.53 -27.50
CA LEU A 562 -51.55 20.73 -26.97
C LEU A 562 -52.95 20.36 -26.49
N GLY A 563 -53.35 20.89 -25.34
CA GLY A 563 -54.62 20.65 -24.67
C GLY A 563 -54.79 19.24 -24.08
N ASP A 564 -53.72 18.45 -23.95
CA ASP A 564 -53.74 17.25 -23.11
C ASP A 564 -53.87 17.63 -21.64
N GLU A 565 -54.62 16.83 -20.89
CA GLU A 565 -54.82 17.01 -19.45
C GLU A 565 -53.64 16.41 -18.68
N VAL A 566 -53.15 17.13 -17.68
CA VAL A 566 -52.01 16.72 -16.86
C VAL A 566 -52.22 16.99 -15.37
N GLU A 567 -51.71 16.10 -14.53
CA GLU A 567 -51.49 16.34 -13.10
C GLU A 567 -50.02 16.73 -12.89
N TYR A 568 -49.77 17.70 -12.02
CA TYR A 568 -48.43 18.17 -11.70
C TYR A 568 -48.34 18.69 -10.27
N VAL A 569 -47.13 18.84 -9.76
CA VAL A 569 -46.86 19.48 -8.47
C VAL A 569 -46.18 20.82 -8.70
N LEU A 570 -46.73 21.88 -8.12
CA LEU A 570 -46.09 23.19 -8.14
C LEU A 570 -44.86 23.17 -7.21
N ALA A 571 -43.68 23.34 -7.80
CA ALA A 571 -42.42 23.51 -7.09
C ALA A 571 -41.89 24.93 -7.30
N ARG A 572 -41.37 25.52 -6.22
CA ARG A 572 -40.75 26.84 -6.29
C ARG A 572 -39.24 26.68 -6.47
N LYS A 573 -38.78 26.62 -7.72
CA LYS A 573 -37.36 26.70 -8.05
C LYS A 573 -36.97 28.19 -8.13
N SER A 574 -36.58 28.77 -7.00
CA SER A 574 -36.26 30.21 -6.83
C SER A 574 -37.49 31.15 -6.80
N SER A 575 -37.45 32.34 -7.41
CA SER A 575 -38.56 33.30 -7.43
C SER A 575 -39.71 32.90 -8.37
N LYS A 576 -39.49 31.91 -9.25
CA LYS A 576 -40.45 31.43 -10.26
C LYS A 576 -41.03 30.06 -9.87
N LEU A 577 -42.30 29.86 -10.18
CA LEU A 577 -42.99 28.57 -10.00
C LEU A 577 -42.76 27.71 -11.24
N SER A 578 -42.40 26.44 -11.03
CA SER A 578 -42.36 25.41 -12.09
C SER A 578 -43.23 24.22 -11.71
N ALA A 579 -43.76 23.55 -12.73
CA ALA A 579 -44.42 22.26 -12.55
C ALA A 579 -43.37 21.14 -12.56
N GLU A 580 -43.48 20.23 -11.59
CA GLU A 580 -42.66 19.03 -11.44
C GLU A 580 -43.56 17.79 -11.33
N ASN A 581 -42.99 16.61 -11.57
CA ASN A 581 -43.71 15.33 -11.50
C ASN A 581 -45.00 15.35 -12.33
N ILE A 582 -44.87 15.63 -13.62
CA ILE A 582 -46.00 15.85 -14.53
C ILE A 582 -46.42 14.52 -15.13
N TYR A 583 -47.71 14.22 -15.05
CA TYR A 583 -48.32 12.99 -15.55
C TYR A 583 -49.50 13.30 -16.46
N LYS A 584 -49.61 12.61 -17.59
CA LYS A 584 -50.77 12.72 -18.50
C LYS A 584 -51.99 12.03 -17.90
N LEU A 585 -53.13 12.73 -17.95
CA LEU A 585 -54.44 12.26 -17.49
C LEU A 585 -55.33 11.86 -18.68
N ASN A 586 -56.38 11.09 -18.38
CA ASN A 586 -57.42 10.76 -19.35
C ASN A 586 -58.25 12.00 -19.68
N LYS A 587 -58.64 12.17 -20.95
CA LYS A 587 -59.49 13.29 -21.38
C LYS A 587 -60.84 13.29 -20.62
N GLY A 588 -61.23 14.45 -20.10
CA GLY A 588 -62.44 14.70 -19.32
C GLY A 588 -62.27 14.61 -17.80
N THR A 589 -61.05 14.55 -17.28
CA THR A 589 -60.73 14.48 -15.85
C THR A 589 -60.62 15.87 -15.21
N VAL A 590 -60.11 16.86 -15.94
CA VAL A 590 -59.83 18.22 -15.44
C VAL A 590 -60.93 19.20 -15.86
N ALA A 591 -61.51 19.92 -14.90
CA ALA A 591 -62.43 21.05 -15.09
C ALA A 591 -63.49 20.85 -16.22
N PRO A 592 -64.42 19.89 -16.07
CA PRO A 592 -65.41 19.60 -17.10
C PRO A 592 -66.27 20.83 -17.41
N VAL A 593 -66.40 21.16 -18.70
CA VAL A 593 -67.23 22.26 -19.19
C VAL A 593 -68.58 21.78 -19.72
N GLU A 594 -69.64 22.55 -19.48
CA GLU A 594 -70.98 22.29 -19.98
C GLU A 594 -71.39 23.35 -21.00
N ILE A 595 -71.62 22.92 -22.25
CA ILE A 595 -72.01 23.79 -23.35
C ILE A 595 -73.41 24.33 -23.12
N GLN A 596 -73.55 25.66 -23.15
CA GLN A 596 -74.82 26.37 -23.03
C GLN A 596 -75.57 26.29 -24.37
N ARG A 597 -76.24 25.17 -24.61
CA ARG A 597 -76.88 24.85 -25.92
C ARG A 597 -77.93 25.88 -26.34
N GLU A 598 -78.57 26.54 -25.37
CA GLU A 598 -79.57 27.60 -25.57
C GLU A 598 -79.01 28.84 -26.28
N LEU A 599 -77.73 29.16 -26.09
CA LEU A 599 -77.08 30.31 -26.75
C LEU A 599 -76.65 30.00 -28.19
N GLY A 600 -76.68 28.73 -28.60
CA GLY A 600 -76.31 28.30 -29.95
C GLY A 600 -74.86 28.63 -30.33
N GLN A 601 -74.62 28.81 -31.63
CA GLN A 601 -73.33 29.26 -32.16
C GLN A 601 -73.36 30.77 -32.34
N LEU A 602 -72.47 31.47 -31.65
CA LEU A 602 -72.33 32.91 -31.70
C LEU A 602 -71.24 33.32 -32.70
N GLN A 603 -71.39 34.53 -33.24
CA GLN A 603 -70.35 35.21 -34.02
C GLN A 603 -69.78 36.34 -33.19
N GLY A 604 -68.47 36.56 -33.28
CA GLY A 604 -67.80 37.56 -32.49
C GLY A 604 -66.47 37.98 -33.06
N ARG A 605 -65.81 38.85 -32.30
CA ARG A 605 -64.52 39.43 -32.64
C ARG A 605 -63.53 39.28 -31.49
N ILE A 606 -62.28 38.93 -31.82
CA ILE A 606 -61.21 38.83 -30.83
C ILE A 606 -60.76 40.24 -30.43
N ILE A 607 -60.98 40.60 -29.16
CA ILE A 607 -60.55 41.90 -28.62
C ILE A 607 -59.15 41.81 -28.05
N ARG A 608 -58.82 40.66 -27.46
CA ARG A 608 -57.51 40.40 -26.87
C ARG A 608 -57.07 38.98 -27.22
N PRO A 609 -55.89 38.80 -27.85
CA PRO A 609 -55.36 37.48 -28.13
C PRO A 609 -54.79 36.85 -26.84
N MET A 610 -54.53 35.54 -26.84
CA MET A 610 -53.85 34.87 -25.71
C MET A 610 -52.42 35.35 -25.52
N ARG A 611 -51.86 35.20 -24.31
CA ARG A 611 -50.49 35.61 -23.96
C ARG A 611 -49.40 35.05 -24.87
N ILE A 612 -49.59 33.82 -25.39
CA ILE A 612 -48.65 33.25 -26.36
C ILE A 612 -48.52 34.08 -27.65
N VAL A 613 -49.60 34.74 -28.08
CA VAL A 613 -49.62 35.57 -29.30
C VAL A 613 -49.13 36.99 -28.98
N ASN A 614 -49.44 37.51 -27.78
CA ASN A 614 -48.94 38.78 -27.29
C ASN A 614 -48.27 38.61 -25.91
N PRO A 615 -46.95 38.33 -25.86
CA PRO A 615 -46.22 38.07 -24.62
C PRO A 615 -46.10 39.27 -23.67
N ASP A 616 -46.30 40.48 -24.19
CA ASP A 616 -46.17 41.74 -23.44
C ASP A 616 -47.41 42.02 -22.55
N GLN A 617 -48.43 41.16 -22.60
CA GLN A 617 -49.61 41.26 -21.74
C GLN A 617 -49.47 40.43 -20.44
N ASP A 618 -50.17 40.88 -19.40
CA ASP A 618 -50.16 40.24 -18.08
C ASP A 618 -51.17 39.06 -18.00
N GLU A 619 -52.33 39.17 -18.65
CA GLU A 619 -53.36 38.14 -18.61
C GLU A 619 -53.07 36.97 -19.58
N TYR A 620 -53.16 35.74 -19.07
CA TYR A 620 -52.97 34.53 -19.85
C TYR A 620 -54.07 34.31 -20.91
N SER A 621 -55.33 34.27 -20.48
CA SER A 621 -56.49 33.96 -21.32
C SER A 621 -56.72 35.04 -22.37
N GLY A 622 -57.20 34.72 -23.57
CA GLY A 622 -57.68 35.72 -24.54
C GLY A 622 -59.12 36.18 -24.23
N LEU A 623 -59.61 37.18 -24.96
CA LEU A 623 -60.97 37.71 -24.82
C LEU A 623 -61.67 37.84 -26.19
N VAL A 624 -62.86 37.25 -26.30
CA VAL A 624 -63.75 37.37 -27.47
C VAL A 624 -65.00 38.16 -27.10
N GLN A 625 -65.37 39.12 -27.93
CA GLN A 625 -66.61 39.90 -27.81
C GLN A 625 -67.68 39.30 -28.72
N VAL A 626 -68.93 39.23 -28.25
CA VAL A 626 -70.09 38.90 -29.08
C VAL A 626 -70.38 40.05 -30.06
N GLY A 627 -70.63 39.73 -31.33
CA GLY A 627 -70.87 40.70 -32.40
C GLY A 627 -69.62 41.05 -33.21
N GLU A 628 -69.82 41.51 -34.45
CA GLU A 628 -68.73 41.82 -35.39
C GLU A 628 -68.17 43.24 -35.22
N GLU A 629 -69.00 44.18 -34.75
CA GLU A 629 -68.63 45.57 -34.54
C GLU A 629 -67.98 45.79 -33.17
N LEU A 630 -67.02 46.72 -33.10
CA LEU A 630 -66.39 47.10 -31.83
C LEU A 630 -67.40 47.84 -30.98
N ASN A 631 -67.82 47.23 -29.88
CA ASN A 631 -68.73 47.84 -28.93
C ASN A 631 -68.24 47.56 -27.50
N ASN A 632 -67.91 48.64 -26.77
CA ASN A 632 -67.40 48.54 -25.41
C ASN A 632 -68.44 48.01 -24.40
N GLU A 633 -69.73 47.96 -24.75
CA GLU A 633 -70.80 47.40 -23.93
C GLU A 633 -71.18 45.96 -24.31
N ALA A 634 -70.55 45.39 -25.33
CA ALA A 634 -70.87 44.03 -25.77
C ALA A 634 -70.29 42.96 -24.83
N ILE A 635 -71.05 41.88 -24.68
CA ILE A 635 -70.69 40.77 -23.80
C ILE A 635 -69.40 40.12 -24.28
N CYS A 636 -68.46 39.92 -23.37
CA CYS A 636 -67.16 39.32 -23.65
C CYS A 636 -66.97 38.03 -22.86
N TYR A 637 -66.32 37.04 -23.48
CA TYR A 637 -66.01 35.76 -22.86
C TYR A 637 -64.51 35.47 -22.93
N PRO A 638 -63.87 35.00 -21.84
CA PRO A 638 -62.48 34.59 -21.87
C PRO A 638 -62.30 33.27 -22.63
N TYR A 639 -61.12 33.06 -23.19
CA TYR A 639 -60.75 31.82 -23.86
C TYR A 639 -59.28 31.43 -23.65
N GLY A 640 -58.98 30.14 -23.69
CA GLY A 640 -57.63 29.57 -23.51
C GLY A 640 -57.28 28.58 -24.61
N ILE A 641 -56.22 27.78 -24.44
CA ILE A 641 -55.80 26.82 -25.48
C ILE A 641 -56.88 25.75 -25.72
N THR A 642 -57.61 25.37 -24.67
CA THR A 642 -58.70 24.37 -24.74
C THR A 642 -59.96 24.91 -25.40
N SER A 643 -60.08 26.23 -25.55
CA SER A 643 -61.23 26.87 -26.19
C SER A 643 -61.16 26.88 -27.71
N LEU A 644 -59.98 26.67 -28.30
CA LEU A 644 -59.79 26.74 -29.75
C LEU A 644 -60.32 25.47 -30.43
N ALA A 645 -61.08 25.64 -31.52
CA ALA A 645 -61.51 24.52 -32.36
C ALA A 645 -60.31 23.85 -33.06
N ASP A 646 -59.32 24.65 -33.44
CA ASP A 646 -58.00 24.20 -33.89
C ASP A 646 -56.94 24.76 -32.93
N LYS A 647 -56.31 23.85 -32.17
CA LYS A 647 -55.33 24.21 -31.13
C LYS A 647 -54.06 24.85 -31.69
N ARG A 648 -53.86 24.82 -33.02
CA ARG A 648 -52.74 25.47 -33.70
C ARG A 648 -53.11 26.85 -34.28
N ASP A 649 -54.36 27.28 -34.15
CA ASP A 649 -54.81 28.56 -34.69
C ASP A 649 -54.49 29.73 -33.75
N PHE A 650 -53.54 30.58 -34.16
CA PHE A 650 -53.17 31.78 -33.41
C PHE A 650 -54.15 32.92 -33.73
N LEU A 651 -55.22 33.02 -32.94
CA LEU A 651 -56.20 34.10 -33.03
C LEU A 651 -55.55 35.46 -32.68
N GLN A 652 -55.75 36.45 -33.55
CA GLN A 652 -55.21 37.80 -33.45
C GLN A 652 -56.29 38.81 -33.07
N LYS A 653 -55.86 39.95 -32.53
CA LYS A 653 -56.76 41.08 -32.27
C LYS A 653 -57.45 41.49 -33.56
N GLY A 654 -58.77 41.47 -33.55
CA GLY A 654 -59.64 41.88 -34.64
C GLY A 654 -60.18 40.73 -35.49
N ASP A 655 -59.72 39.49 -35.30
CA ASP A 655 -60.23 38.34 -36.04
C ASP A 655 -61.73 38.11 -35.77
N LEU A 656 -62.47 37.85 -36.84
CA LEU A 656 -63.86 37.39 -36.76
C LEU A 656 -63.87 35.90 -36.49
N VAL A 657 -64.66 35.47 -35.51
CA VAL A 657 -64.71 34.09 -35.04
C VAL A 657 -66.14 33.61 -34.85
N LYS A 658 -66.33 32.30 -34.97
CA LYS A 658 -67.53 31.60 -34.54
C LYS A 658 -67.19 30.81 -33.29
N PHE A 659 -68.03 30.87 -32.27
CA PHE A 659 -67.77 30.19 -31.00
C PHE A 659 -69.06 29.79 -30.31
N GLN A 660 -68.94 28.97 -29.27
CA GLN A 660 -70.02 28.61 -28.37
C GLN A 660 -69.64 29.05 -26.96
N VAL A 661 -70.63 29.16 -26.08
CA VAL A 661 -70.39 29.49 -24.67
C VAL A 661 -70.56 28.23 -23.84
N ALA A 662 -69.65 28.00 -22.90
CA ALA A 662 -69.74 26.93 -21.92
C ALA A 662 -69.53 27.45 -20.50
N ALA A 663 -70.18 26.82 -19.54
CA ALA A 663 -69.96 27.05 -18.12
C ALA A 663 -68.97 26.02 -17.59
N VAL A 664 -67.97 26.46 -16.82
CA VAL A 664 -67.10 25.54 -16.06
C VAL A 664 -67.90 25.00 -14.89
N LYS A 665 -68.02 23.66 -14.75
CA LYS A 665 -68.89 23.05 -13.72
C LYS A 665 -68.52 23.43 -12.29
N ASP A 666 -67.23 23.63 -12.02
CA ASP A 666 -66.74 23.88 -10.66
C ASP A 666 -67.00 25.32 -10.17
N CYS A 667 -66.93 26.31 -11.06
CA CYS A 667 -67.02 27.73 -10.69
C CYS A 667 -68.18 28.49 -11.36
N GLY A 668 -68.92 27.87 -12.28
CA GLY A 668 -70.04 28.48 -13.00
C GLY A 668 -69.64 29.59 -13.98
N LYS A 669 -68.35 29.90 -14.12
CA LYS A 669 -67.87 30.96 -15.02
C LYS A 669 -68.13 30.58 -16.47
N LEU A 670 -68.70 31.52 -17.22
CA LEU A 670 -68.91 31.39 -18.66
C LEU A 670 -67.63 31.71 -19.42
N ARG A 671 -67.30 30.87 -20.39
CA ARG A 671 -66.15 31.02 -21.28
C ARG A 671 -66.51 30.67 -22.71
N ALA A 672 -65.75 31.18 -23.65
CA ALA A 672 -65.89 30.79 -25.05
C ALA A 672 -65.19 29.43 -25.28
N VAL A 673 -65.81 28.58 -26.08
CA VAL A 673 -65.31 27.26 -26.49
C VAL A 673 -65.59 27.03 -27.97
N ASN A 674 -64.90 26.07 -28.59
CA ASN A 674 -65.00 25.77 -30.02
C ASN A 674 -64.83 27.01 -30.90
N ILE A 675 -63.88 27.88 -30.53
CA ILE A 675 -63.62 29.12 -31.26
C ILE A 675 -62.90 28.77 -32.56
N ALA A 676 -63.54 29.11 -33.68
CA ALA A 676 -63.00 28.91 -35.01
C ALA A 676 -62.93 30.26 -35.73
N ALA A 677 -61.75 30.59 -36.26
CA ALA A 677 -61.59 31.81 -37.04
C ALA A 677 -62.38 31.73 -38.36
N SER A 678 -63.15 32.77 -38.64
CA SER A 678 -63.87 32.95 -39.90
C SER A 678 -63.00 33.72 -40.89
N ARG A 679 -61.81 33.19 -41.18
CA ARG A 679 -60.86 33.78 -42.13
C ARG A 679 -61.10 33.24 -43.54
N LYS A 680 -60.86 34.07 -44.57
CA LYS A 680 -60.93 33.65 -45.97
C LYS A 680 -59.65 32.87 -46.31
N TYR A 681 -59.80 31.60 -46.68
CA TYR A 681 -58.69 30.80 -47.20
C TYR A 681 -58.38 31.22 -48.64
N ILE A 682 -57.11 31.47 -48.92
CA ILE A 682 -56.59 31.84 -50.22
C ILE A 682 -55.82 30.65 -50.80
N ARG A 683 -55.88 30.47 -52.12
CA ARG A 683 -55.18 29.40 -52.83
C ARG A 683 -54.08 29.97 -53.69
N ALA A 684 -52.88 29.39 -53.60
CA ALA A 684 -51.77 29.68 -54.50
C ALA A 684 -50.78 28.52 -54.54
N THR A 685 -49.80 28.59 -55.45
CA THR A 685 -48.75 27.58 -55.59
C THR A 685 -47.54 27.92 -54.72
N VAL A 686 -46.89 26.90 -54.17
CA VAL A 686 -45.62 27.05 -53.45
C VAL A 686 -44.50 27.36 -54.44
N ASP A 687 -43.74 28.42 -54.18
CA ASP A 687 -42.63 28.86 -55.01
C ASP A 687 -41.33 28.11 -54.71
N SER A 688 -40.93 28.10 -53.43
CA SER A 688 -39.70 27.49 -52.98
C SER A 688 -39.80 27.03 -51.53
N VAL A 689 -39.10 25.95 -51.20
CA VAL A 689 -38.97 25.42 -49.84
C VAL A 689 -37.47 25.28 -49.53
N LYS A 690 -37.03 25.88 -48.42
CA LYS A 690 -35.64 25.91 -47.97
C LYS A 690 -35.57 25.52 -46.49
N GLY A 691 -35.23 24.27 -46.21
CA GLY A 691 -35.17 23.76 -44.84
C GLY A 691 -36.54 23.81 -44.16
N GLN A 692 -36.64 24.54 -43.04
CA GLN A 692 -37.88 24.64 -42.24
C GLN A 692 -38.84 25.76 -42.70
N PHE A 693 -38.55 26.45 -43.81
CA PHE A 693 -39.37 27.56 -44.30
C PHE A 693 -39.57 27.51 -45.82
N GLY A 694 -40.59 28.23 -46.30
CA GLY A 694 -40.90 28.33 -47.73
C GLY A 694 -41.57 29.64 -48.12
N PHE A 695 -41.77 29.82 -49.42
CA PHE A 695 -42.43 30.97 -50.02
C PHE A 695 -43.57 30.53 -50.93
N ILE A 696 -44.66 31.28 -50.93
CA ILE A 696 -45.85 31.06 -51.77
C ILE A 696 -45.89 32.16 -52.83
N ASN A 697 -46.33 31.82 -54.05
CA ASN A 697 -46.61 32.78 -55.12
C ASN A 697 -47.90 33.56 -54.81
N TYR A 698 -47.85 34.37 -53.76
CA TYR A 698 -48.89 35.31 -53.34
C TYR A 698 -48.20 36.58 -52.84
N GLU A 699 -48.56 37.73 -53.37
CA GLU A 699 -47.95 39.02 -53.04
C GLU A 699 -48.89 39.83 -52.15
N VAL A 700 -48.40 40.25 -50.99
CA VAL A 700 -49.15 41.08 -50.03
C VAL A 700 -48.61 42.52 -49.98
N GLU A 701 -47.32 42.69 -50.26
CA GLU A 701 -46.63 43.97 -50.46
C GLU A 701 -45.91 43.92 -51.81
N ASP A 702 -45.82 45.07 -52.50
CA ASP A 702 -45.22 45.21 -53.84
C ASP A 702 -43.90 44.43 -53.97
N GLY A 703 -43.94 43.35 -54.77
CA GLY A 703 -42.78 42.53 -55.16
C GLY A 703 -42.28 41.51 -54.13
N LYS A 704 -42.96 41.28 -53.00
CA LYS A 704 -42.55 40.28 -51.99
C LYS A 704 -43.50 39.08 -51.93
N LYS A 705 -42.96 37.89 -52.15
CA LYS A 705 -43.64 36.60 -51.97
C LYS A 705 -43.96 36.32 -50.50
N LEU A 706 -45.11 35.69 -50.25
CA LEU A 706 -45.58 35.39 -48.90
C LEU A 706 -44.77 34.25 -48.26
N PHE A 707 -44.27 34.50 -47.04
CA PHE A 707 -43.45 33.57 -46.27
C PHE A 707 -44.30 32.57 -45.46
N PHE A 708 -43.83 31.33 -45.29
CA PHE A 708 -44.40 30.37 -44.34
C PHE A 708 -43.34 29.48 -43.69
N HIS A 709 -43.67 28.93 -42.51
CA HIS A 709 -42.83 27.97 -41.78
C HIS A 709 -43.41 26.56 -41.91
N MET A 710 -42.58 25.50 -41.92
CA MET A 710 -43.04 24.10 -42.03
C MET A 710 -43.96 23.69 -40.87
N THR A 711 -43.85 24.34 -39.71
CA THR A 711 -44.75 24.10 -38.56
C THR A 711 -46.19 24.52 -38.83
N GLU A 712 -46.42 25.44 -39.78
CA GLU A 712 -47.75 25.92 -40.16
C GLU A 712 -48.44 24.97 -41.15
N VAL A 713 -47.75 23.91 -41.59
CA VAL A 713 -48.31 22.90 -42.48
C VAL A 713 -49.06 21.85 -41.67
N HIS A 714 -50.35 21.70 -41.96
CA HIS A 714 -51.18 20.68 -41.33
C HIS A 714 -50.81 19.25 -41.79
N ASP A 715 -51.09 18.28 -40.91
CA ASP A 715 -50.96 16.83 -41.16
C ASP A 715 -49.55 16.33 -41.52
N GLY A 716 -48.52 17.16 -41.32
CA GLY A 716 -47.14 16.81 -41.69
C GLY A 716 -46.97 16.57 -43.18
N ALA A 717 -47.85 17.13 -44.01
CA ALA A 717 -47.83 16.91 -45.45
C ALA A 717 -46.54 17.46 -46.06
N GLY A 718 -45.81 16.63 -46.80
CA GLY A 718 -44.63 17.07 -47.54
C GLY A 718 -45.00 18.11 -48.60
N ILE A 719 -44.57 19.35 -48.40
CA ILE A 719 -44.77 20.46 -49.33
C ILE A 719 -43.53 20.61 -50.20
N THR A 720 -43.73 20.56 -51.52
CA THR A 720 -42.69 20.82 -52.53
C THR A 720 -43.06 22.01 -53.41
N PRO A 721 -42.06 22.68 -54.03
CA PRO A 721 -42.30 23.71 -55.03
C PRO A 721 -43.29 23.23 -56.11
N GLY A 722 -44.26 24.07 -56.46
CA GLY A 722 -45.34 23.77 -57.42
C GLY A 722 -46.59 23.16 -56.82
N ASN A 723 -46.61 22.74 -55.54
CA ASN A 723 -47.85 22.26 -54.90
C ASN A 723 -48.86 23.40 -54.71
N GLU A 724 -50.13 23.13 -54.99
CA GLU A 724 -51.23 24.01 -54.60
C GLU A 724 -51.52 23.89 -53.11
N VAL A 725 -51.61 25.02 -52.44
CA VAL A 725 -51.91 25.12 -51.01
C VAL A 725 -53.06 26.08 -50.77
N GLU A 726 -53.94 25.75 -49.84
CA GLU A 726 -54.85 26.71 -49.22
C GLU A 726 -54.24 27.19 -47.90
N PHE A 727 -54.30 28.50 -47.65
CA PHE A 727 -53.68 29.12 -46.49
C PHE A 727 -54.42 30.40 -46.10
N VAL A 728 -54.05 30.95 -44.96
CA VAL A 728 -54.57 32.22 -44.48
C VAL A 728 -53.43 33.21 -44.30
N VAL A 729 -53.61 34.44 -44.76
CA VAL A 729 -52.63 35.52 -44.59
C VAL A 729 -52.79 36.13 -43.21
N VAL A 730 -51.71 36.13 -42.44
CA VAL A 730 -51.67 36.63 -41.06
C VAL A 730 -50.54 37.64 -40.94
N GLN A 731 -50.79 38.76 -40.25
CA GLN A 731 -49.77 39.78 -40.00
C GLN A 731 -49.17 39.58 -38.61
N ASN A 732 -47.85 39.43 -38.53
CA ASN A 732 -47.18 39.36 -37.24
C ASN A 732 -47.19 40.75 -36.58
N GLN A 733 -47.90 40.84 -35.45
CA GLN A 733 -48.11 42.10 -34.72
C GLN A 733 -46.80 42.73 -34.19
N ARG A 734 -45.73 41.94 -34.03
CA ARG A 734 -44.45 42.42 -33.49
C ARG A 734 -43.54 43.06 -34.53
N ASN A 735 -43.56 42.54 -35.76
CA ASN A 735 -42.64 42.97 -36.82
C ASN A 735 -43.36 43.52 -38.08
N GLY A 736 -44.69 43.53 -38.08
CA GLY A 736 -45.53 44.01 -39.18
C GLY A 736 -45.53 43.13 -40.43
N LYS A 737 -44.77 42.03 -40.46
CA LYS A 737 -44.62 41.18 -41.66
C LYS A 737 -45.79 40.23 -41.83
N TYR A 738 -46.16 39.98 -43.08
CA TYR A 738 -47.18 39.00 -43.44
C TYR A 738 -46.58 37.60 -43.61
N SER A 739 -47.28 36.59 -43.12
CA SER A 739 -46.97 35.17 -43.31
C SER A 739 -48.23 34.37 -43.62
N ALA A 740 -48.06 33.25 -44.31
CA ALA A 740 -49.12 32.26 -44.47
C ALA A 740 -49.15 31.33 -43.25
N CYS A 741 -50.35 31.18 -42.69
CA CYS A 741 -50.67 30.30 -41.57
C CYS A 741 -51.73 29.27 -42.01
N SER A 742 -51.83 28.17 -41.24
CA SER A 742 -52.77 27.07 -41.49
C SER A 742 -52.69 26.52 -42.92
N LEU A 743 -51.48 26.27 -43.42
CA LEU A 743 -51.27 25.74 -44.76
C LEU A 743 -51.79 24.31 -44.86
N ARG A 744 -52.61 24.06 -45.88
CA ARG A 744 -53.08 22.71 -46.25
C ARG A 744 -52.79 22.47 -47.71
N LYS A 745 -52.15 21.33 -47.99
CA LYS A 745 -51.89 20.89 -49.37
C LYS A 745 -53.21 20.49 -50.02
N ILE A 746 -53.52 21.08 -51.17
CA ILE A 746 -54.68 20.71 -51.97
C ILE A 746 -54.27 19.52 -52.84
N THR A 747 -54.85 18.36 -52.58
CA THR A 747 -54.77 17.21 -53.49
C THR A 747 -56.07 17.18 -54.31
N GLU A 748 -55.98 17.14 -55.65
CA GLU A 748 -57.14 17.11 -56.56
C GLU A 748 -58.12 15.95 -56.28
N SER A 749 -57.71 14.96 -55.49
CA SER A 749 -58.54 13.87 -54.98
C SER A 749 -59.46 14.26 -53.80
N ARG A 750 -60.19 15.39 -53.88
CA ARG A 750 -61.34 15.59 -52.96
C ARG A 750 -62.47 14.63 -53.34
N ARG A 751 -62.68 13.60 -52.51
CA ARG A 751 -63.83 12.69 -52.56
C ARG A 751 -65.13 13.53 -52.46
N PRO A 752 -66.16 13.30 -53.31
CA PRO A 752 -67.36 14.14 -53.32
C PRO A 752 -68.07 14.15 -51.95
N GLU A 753 -68.49 15.34 -51.48
CA GLU A 753 -69.18 15.55 -50.19
C GLU A 753 -70.41 14.65 -49.97
N ARG A 754 -71.03 14.15 -51.05
CA ARG A 754 -72.17 13.22 -51.00
C ARG A 754 -71.89 11.90 -50.25
N LEU A 755 -70.63 11.48 -50.10
CA LEU A 755 -70.26 10.27 -49.35
C LEU A 755 -70.03 10.53 -47.85
N ILE A 756 -69.76 11.76 -47.44
CA ILE A 756 -69.51 12.12 -46.04
C ILE A 756 -70.83 12.25 -45.27
N SER A 757 -71.94 12.59 -45.94
CA SER A 757 -73.25 12.70 -45.28
C SER A 757 -73.83 11.34 -44.86
N ARG A 758 -73.44 10.22 -45.48
CA ARG A 758 -73.89 8.86 -45.09
C ARG A 758 -73.08 8.24 -43.96
N LEU A 759 -71.85 8.72 -43.69
CA LEU A 759 -71.05 8.25 -42.56
C LEU A 759 -71.41 8.94 -41.24
N LYS A 760 -72.12 10.08 -41.27
CA LYS A 760 -72.62 10.77 -40.08
C LYS A 760 -74.06 10.38 -39.67
N SER A 761 -74.74 9.51 -40.41
CA SER A 761 -76.17 9.19 -40.19
C SER A 761 -76.46 7.71 -39.92
N MET A 762 -75.58 6.99 -39.22
CA MET A 762 -75.86 5.63 -38.73
C MET A 762 -75.29 5.47 -37.32
N SER A 763 -75.99 6.04 -36.33
CA SER A 763 -75.89 5.60 -34.93
C SER A 763 -77.11 4.72 -34.67
N ASP A 764 -77.02 3.44 -35.00
CA ASP A 764 -77.95 2.44 -34.50
C ASP A 764 -77.17 1.19 -34.09
N GLU A 765 -77.40 0.75 -32.85
CA GLU A 765 -76.47 -0.04 -32.03
C GLU A 765 -76.56 -1.56 -32.28
N SER A 766 -76.88 -1.98 -33.52
CA SER A 766 -77.19 -3.39 -33.83
C SER A 766 -76.64 -3.91 -35.17
N ALA A 767 -75.55 -3.34 -35.70
CA ALA A 767 -74.91 -3.85 -36.93
C ALA A 767 -73.39 -4.05 -36.76
N PRO A 768 -72.79 -5.04 -37.46
CA PRO A 768 -71.43 -5.50 -37.18
C PRO A 768 -70.37 -4.43 -37.48
N ARG A 769 -69.47 -4.18 -36.52
CA ARG A 769 -68.37 -3.21 -36.62
C ARG A 769 -67.34 -3.65 -37.67
N ILE A 770 -67.19 -2.88 -38.74
CA ILE A 770 -66.10 -3.04 -39.70
C ILE A 770 -64.84 -2.37 -39.12
N VAL A 771 -63.84 -3.18 -38.75
CA VAL A 771 -62.53 -2.70 -38.30
C VAL A 771 -61.58 -2.66 -39.48
N VAL A 772 -61.05 -1.47 -39.79
CA VAL A 772 -60.01 -1.27 -40.81
C VAL A 772 -58.67 -1.75 -40.25
N ILE A 773 -58.24 -2.94 -40.63
CA ILE A 773 -57.02 -3.58 -40.09
C ILE A 773 -55.74 -2.91 -40.64
N ARG A 774 -55.79 -2.28 -41.83
CA ARG A 774 -54.69 -1.50 -42.42
C ARG A 774 -55.26 -0.38 -43.29
N GLN A 775 -54.73 0.84 -43.15
CA GLN A 775 -55.04 1.91 -44.11
C GLN A 775 -54.36 1.60 -45.45
N PRO A 776 -55.05 1.71 -46.59
CA PRO A 776 -54.40 1.56 -47.89
C PRO A 776 -53.49 2.76 -48.14
N LYS A 777 -52.17 2.51 -48.22
CA LYS A 777 -51.20 3.50 -48.70
C LYS A 777 -51.46 3.73 -50.19
N GLY A 778 -51.68 5.00 -50.56
CA GLY A 778 -51.67 5.43 -51.95
C GLY A 778 -50.28 5.28 -52.60
N PRO A 779 -50.18 5.49 -53.92
CA PRO A 779 -48.94 5.29 -54.66
C PRO A 779 -47.83 6.20 -54.12
N ASP A 780 -46.67 5.61 -53.82
CA ASP A 780 -45.43 6.30 -53.49
C ASP A 780 -44.67 6.64 -54.79
N ASP A 781 -44.09 7.85 -54.86
CA ASP A 781 -43.33 8.35 -56.03
C ASP A 781 -42.08 7.50 -56.39
N THR A 782 -41.80 6.45 -55.61
CA THR A 782 -40.69 5.51 -55.80
C THR A 782 -41.08 4.17 -56.43
N SER A 783 -42.37 3.85 -56.58
CA SER A 783 -42.79 2.57 -57.16
C SER A 783 -42.89 2.59 -58.69
N LYS A 784 -41.98 1.85 -59.35
CA LYS A 784 -41.97 1.64 -60.82
C LYS A 784 -43.19 0.88 -61.37
N GLY A 785 -44.17 0.51 -60.53
CA GLY A 785 -45.30 -0.36 -60.88
C GLY A 785 -46.47 0.32 -61.59
N PHE A 786 -46.54 1.65 -61.63
CA PHE A 786 -47.67 2.40 -62.22
C PHE A 786 -47.31 3.23 -63.46
N CYS A 787 -46.12 3.01 -64.06
CA CYS A 787 -45.63 3.76 -65.22
C CYS A 787 -46.14 3.29 -66.59
N MET A 788 -47.16 2.42 -66.67
CA MET A 788 -47.74 2.03 -67.96
C MET A 788 -49.00 2.83 -68.25
N PRO A 789 -49.02 3.72 -69.28
CA PRO A 789 -50.26 4.33 -69.72
C PRO A 789 -51.20 3.24 -70.24
N ARG A 790 -52.47 3.25 -69.79
CA ARG A 790 -53.48 2.32 -70.31
C ARG A 790 -53.70 2.59 -71.79
N PRO A 791 -53.67 1.56 -72.66
CA PRO A 791 -54.03 1.76 -74.06
C PRO A 791 -55.51 2.16 -74.18
N ILE A 792 -55.78 3.07 -75.11
CA ILE A 792 -57.14 3.56 -75.39
C ILE A 792 -57.94 2.40 -75.97
N TRP A 793 -59.07 2.11 -75.34
CA TRP A 793 -60.02 1.11 -75.81
C TRP A 793 -60.66 1.57 -77.13
N LYS A 794 -60.58 0.73 -78.17
CA LYS A 794 -61.36 0.89 -79.41
C LYS A 794 -62.53 -0.09 -79.37
N ALA A 795 -63.73 0.41 -79.69
CA ALA A 795 -64.92 -0.43 -79.82
C ALA A 795 -64.77 -1.41 -81.00
N PRO A 796 -65.28 -2.65 -80.90
CA PRO A 796 -65.36 -3.55 -82.05
C PRO A 796 -66.40 -3.03 -83.04
N THR A 797 -66.10 -3.17 -84.34
CA THR A 797 -67.06 -2.98 -85.46
C THR A 797 -68.20 -3.97 -85.40
#